data_AF-A0A0T6LXL2-F1
#
_entry.id   AF-A0A0T6LXL2-F1
#
_cell.length_a   1.000
_cell.length_b   1.000
_cell.length_c   1.000
_cell.angle_alpha   90.00
_cell.angle_beta   90.00
_cell.angle_gamma   90.00
#
_symmetry.space_group_name_H-M   'P 1'
#
loop_
_entity.id
_entity.type
_entity.pdbx_description
1 polymer ?
#
loop_
_entity_poly.entity_id
_entity_poly.type
_entity_poly.pdbx_seq_one_letter_code
_entity_poly.pdbx_strand_id
1 'polypeptide(L)'
;MVEKGKEKAGEGVDWAGDKAAGGLDRVGWEGGADWVRQTTDSAANRLGAQADELQLGQTDDPRKLVHGSVSKIRSTVSHLRDFQAAFERVGAGLLGLDSNQWVGRTADAFRERVAVEPRKWFTAADACERAADALERFAETVEWAQSKAREAIGVYNKAKADSEHARSAYNASVDRYNAAADSYNAALEKGKDPGRKPTAPSPFEDPGPSGLRRAQEILDDARRQRNDAAGVARSAIAAARDTAPDKPSYAEQVRDGFTGLNLDALHFTGGVAKGGAGLLNFAKSLNPLDPYNLAHPGDFTTNLNRTAFDLASAARHPVATGERMVDQFLADPAEGAGRMVPELLGTKGAGSARTVVGAAGRTAREAGRKAASADPHARTRSPGQRVCEGIDPVDLATGLMYLPQTDVVLPGTLPLVFGRHVESGYAAGRWFGPAWASTVDQHLEVDSEGVVFCSEDGLVLSYPHPAVGLSTLPQGGPRWPLERTREGDYALTDPGSGQVRHFTAPPGGGDGVAVIDQITDRHGNWITFDHTPEGTPAAITHHAGYRLRFTVEDDRITALHLSDATVPDDEVTLLRYGYSDGNLASVTNSSGLPLRFAYDGRGRLVSWRDTNDRSYHHTYDDRDRCVAAGGDGGHLTVTLTYTDPDPATGTTTTTVTTPEGHATRYVVNARRQVIATTDPLGATVHTTYDTQDRVTSRTDALGHTTHYRWDDAGNLVGVVRPDGREATAAYNTLGLPTALVGFDGATWHQEFDSAGNRTAVTDPAGAVTRFTHTAQGHLTAITDALGHTTHVECNTAGLPIEVTDPLGATTRCERDMFGRVTTVTDPLGHTTRLTWTLEGKLASRVQPDGAQESWTYDGEGNCVSHTDPIGGTTRFEYTHFDLLTARTTPDGVRYEFTHDTHLRLTQVTNPQGLTWTYTYDPAGRLTSETDFDDRTITYTHTPASQLASRTNPLGETTTYTHDVLGRVVEQDAGGWLSTFTYDPAGRLTQATNPDTILIWRRDRAGRITSETCNGRTITFTYDALGRRTRRITPTGVETTYTYDPAGRRTGLTTAGHTLTFTHDPAGQELTRTVDDTLTLTHTWDTAGRLTDQTVTAPTGLAQRRTYTYRPDGYLLGIDDHLNGPRRFTLDPVGRVTHVTATNWTEIYTYDPAGNQTTAHWPTTHPHHHTPRPAPHRPTASPKRPHPTTTTPPAAPPNATPHAYPQTRHLA
;
A
#
# COMPACT_ATOMS: atom_id res chain seq x y z
N MET A 1 -34.38 10.00 28.63
CA MET A 1 -33.46 8.91 29.02
C MET A 1 -33.54 7.83 27.96
N VAL A 2 -32.38 7.40 27.43
CA VAL A 2 -32.16 6.14 26.70
C VAL A 2 -32.90 6.00 25.35
N GLU A 3 -32.30 5.24 24.43
CA GLU A 3 -32.76 4.95 23.06
C GLU A 3 -32.83 6.15 22.09
N LYS A 4 -31.66 6.69 21.72
CA LYS A 4 -31.49 7.48 20.48
C LYS A 4 -30.08 7.45 19.86
N GLY A 5 -29.30 6.41 20.13
CA GLY A 5 -27.88 6.32 19.74
C GLY A 5 -27.45 4.94 19.26
N LYS A 6 -28.11 4.42 18.21
CA LYS A 6 -27.77 3.12 17.58
C LYS A 6 -27.96 3.04 16.05
N GLU A 7 -28.35 4.13 15.38
CA GLU A 7 -28.81 4.08 13.98
C GLU A 7 -28.17 5.18 13.13
N LYS A 8 -26.84 5.31 13.24
CA LYS A 8 -26.10 6.28 12.43
C LYS A 8 -24.75 5.79 11.90
N ALA A 9 -24.09 4.81 12.54
CA ALA A 9 -22.78 4.24 12.17
C ALA A 9 -22.69 3.55 10.77
N GLY A 10 -23.69 3.70 9.90
CA GLY A 10 -23.85 2.93 8.67
C GLY A 10 -23.22 3.50 7.41
N GLU A 11 -23.01 4.81 7.30
CA GLU A 11 -22.67 5.45 6.00
C GLU A 11 -21.16 5.47 5.69
N GLY A 12 -20.29 5.17 6.64
CA GLY A 12 -18.83 5.26 6.46
C GLY A 12 -18.14 4.03 5.85
N VAL A 13 -18.88 2.99 5.45
CA VAL A 13 -18.32 1.67 5.11
C VAL A 13 -18.25 1.40 3.60
N ASP A 14 -19.31 1.70 2.84
CA ASP A 14 -19.29 1.56 1.37
C ASP A 14 -18.20 2.48 0.76
N TRP A 15 -18.10 3.70 1.30
CA TRP A 15 -17.06 4.68 1.04
C TRP A 15 -15.61 4.20 1.25
N ALA A 16 -15.38 3.38 2.28
CA ALA A 16 -14.04 2.88 2.60
C ALA A 16 -13.60 1.74 1.66
N GLY A 17 -14.56 0.97 1.12
CA GLY A 17 -14.31 -0.05 0.11
C GLY A 17 -13.85 0.55 -1.21
N ASP A 18 -14.58 1.55 -1.72
CA ASP A 18 -14.22 2.28 -2.93
C ASP A 18 -12.92 3.09 -2.76
N LYS A 19 -12.60 3.54 -1.53
CA LYS A 19 -11.30 4.12 -1.20
C LYS A 19 -10.13 3.14 -1.30
N ALA A 20 -10.33 1.88 -0.93
CA ALA A 20 -9.29 0.84 -1.00
C ALA A 20 -9.06 0.38 -2.45
N ALA A 21 -10.15 0.13 -3.19
CA ALA A 21 -10.07 -0.17 -4.63
C ALA A 21 -9.44 1.02 -5.40
N GLY A 22 -9.95 2.23 -5.17
CA GLY A 22 -9.42 3.47 -5.73
C GLY A 22 -8.02 3.86 -5.22
N GLY A 23 -7.50 3.19 -4.18
CA GLY A 23 -6.13 3.33 -3.70
C GLY A 23 -5.17 2.37 -4.40
N LEU A 24 -5.61 1.14 -4.67
CA LEU A 24 -4.85 0.17 -5.48
C LEU A 24 -4.81 0.58 -6.96
N ASP A 25 -5.87 1.22 -7.47
CA ASP A 25 -5.90 1.92 -8.76
C ASP A 25 -5.02 3.19 -8.82
N ARG A 26 -4.47 3.67 -7.69
CA ARG A 26 -3.47 4.76 -7.67
C ARG A 26 -2.02 4.24 -7.72
N VAL A 27 -1.82 2.93 -7.60
CA VAL A 27 -0.49 2.28 -7.64
C VAL A 27 -0.38 1.13 -8.66
N GLY A 28 -1.41 0.90 -9.48
CA GLY A 28 -1.35 0.02 -10.66
C GLY A 28 -1.63 -1.48 -10.40
N TRP A 29 -2.39 -1.84 -9.36
CA TRP A 29 -2.54 -3.24 -8.91
C TRP A 29 -3.89 -3.89 -9.28
N GLU A 30 -4.15 -4.05 -10.58
CA GLU A 30 -5.47 -4.47 -11.11
C GLU A 30 -5.97 -5.83 -10.58
N GLY A 31 -5.10 -6.83 -10.42
CA GLY A 31 -5.49 -8.17 -9.95
C GLY A 31 -6.04 -8.23 -8.52
N GLY A 32 -5.76 -7.22 -7.69
CA GLY A 32 -6.34 -7.10 -6.34
C GLY A 32 -7.76 -6.51 -6.34
N ALA A 33 -8.09 -5.69 -7.33
CA ALA A 33 -9.37 -4.98 -7.40
C ALA A 33 -10.54 -5.95 -7.64
N ASP A 34 -10.35 -6.98 -8.47
CA ASP A 34 -11.42 -7.93 -8.82
C ASP A 34 -11.81 -8.88 -7.68
N TRP A 35 -10.89 -9.19 -6.76
CA TRP A 35 -11.21 -9.97 -5.56
C TRP A 35 -12.05 -9.15 -4.55
N VAL A 36 -11.77 -7.85 -4.43
CA VAL A 36 -12.50 -6.94 -3.55
C VAL A 36 -13.89 -6.62 -4.11
N ARG A 37 -14.00 -6.35 -5.41
CA ARG A 37 -15.28 -6.08 -6.12
C ARG A 37 -16.32 -7.20 -5.95
N GLN A 38 -15.92 -8.46 -5.78
CA GLN A 38 -16.85 -9.58 -5.57
C GLN A 38 -17.43 -9.67 -4.14
N THR A 39 -16.98 -8.85 -3.18
CA THR A 39 -17.33 -8.98 -1.75
C THR A 39 -18.20 -7.83 -1.21
N THR A 40 -18.35 -6.73 -1.95
CA THR A 40 -18.94 -5.47 -1.45
C THR A 40 -20.47 -5.39 -1.49
N ASP A 41 -21.15 -6.06 -2.43
CA ASP A 41 -22.62 -5.95 -2.65
C ASP A 41 -23.51 -6.39 -1.46
N SER A 42 -22.94 -6.97 -0.40
CA SER A 42 -23.68 -7.43 0.80
C SER A 42 -23.69 -6.43 1.97
N ALA A 43 -22.97 -5.31 1.91
CA ALA A 43 -22.73 -4.45 3.08
C ALA A 43 -23.92 -3.55 3.47
N ALA A 44 -24.45 -2.76 2.52
CA ALA A 44 -25.50 -1.76 2.76
C ALA A 44 -26.75 -2.31 3.49
N ASN A 45 -27.17 -3.55 3.20
CA ASN A 45 -28.36 -4.17 3.83
C ASN A 45 -28.16 -4.52 5.32
N ARG A 46 -26.94 -4.50 5.86
CA ARG A 46 -26.66 -4.86 7.26
C ARG A 46 -26.65 -3.67 8.23
N LEU A 47 -26.75 -2.43 7.72
CA LEU A 47 -26.56 -1.19 8.52
C LEU A 47 -27.85 -0.39 8.77
N GLY A 48 -29.00 -0.86 8.26
CA GLY A 48 -30.30 -0.67 8.90
C GLY A 48 -31.04 0.67 8.73
N ALA A 49 -30.45 1.68 8.10
CA ALA A 49 -31.08 3.00 7.92
C ALA A 49 -32.41 2.93 7.12
N GLN A 50 -33.46 3.56 7.65
CA GLN A 50 -34.75 3.69 6.96
C GLN A 50 -34.81 4.98 6.14
N ALA A 51 -35.14 4.86 4.85
CA ALA A 51 -35.56 6.00 4.03
C ALA A 51 -37.02 6.37 4.33
N ASP A 52 -37.32 7.68 4.38
CA ASP A 52 -38.66 8.19 4.71
C ASP A 52 -39.70 7.84 3.63
N GLU A 53 -40.76 7.12 4.04
CA GLU A 53 -41.84 6.70 3.14
C GLU A 53 -42.78 7.87 2.79
N LEU A 54 -43.06 8.06 1.50
CA LEU A 54 -43.96 9.11 1.01
C LEU A 54 -45.41 8.91 1.49
N GLN A 55 -46.19 9.98 1.56
CA GLN A 55 -47.59 9.97 2.03
C GLN A 55 -48.62 9.94 0.88
N LEU A 56 -49.87 9.58 1.20
CA LEU A 56 -50.96 9.54 0.21
C LEU A 56 -51.13 10.89 -0.50
N GLY A 57 -51.04 10.86 -1.82
CA GLY A 57 -51.09 12.04 -2.69
C GLY A 57 -49.73 12.64 -3.06
N GLN A 58 -48.61 12.12 -2.54
CA GLN A 58 -47.25 12.45 -3.03
C GLN A 58 -46.78 11.52 -4.16
N THR A 59 -47.39 10.33 -4.29
CA THR A 59 -47.09 9.36 -5.35
C THR A 59 -48.21 8.35 -5.53
N ASP A 60 -48.39 7.85 -6.76
CA ASP A 60 -49.28 6.72 -7.08
C ASP A 60 -48.53 5.37 -7.13
N ASP A 61 -47.22 5.33 -6.88
CA ASP A 61 -46.48 4.06 -6.75
C ASP A 61 -46.60 3.51 -5.32
N PRO A 62 -47.33 2.40 -5.09
CA PRO A 62 -47.46 1.82 -3.76
C PRO A 62 -46.12 1.37 -3.14
N ARG A 63 -45.09 1.11 -3.95
CA ARG A 63 -43.74 0.76 -3.45
C ARG A 63 -42.99 1.96 -2.85
N LYS A 64 -43.43 3.17 -3.18
CA LYS A 64 -42.93 4.42 -2.60
C LYS A 64 -43.72 4.88 -1.37
N LEU A 65 -44.91 4.33 -1.16
CA LEU A 65 -45.69 4.48 0.08
C LEU A 65 -45.36 3.39 1.12
N VAL A 66 -45.06 2.16 0.68
CA VAL A 66 -44.61 1.05 1.51
C VAL A 66 -43.35 0.44 0.89
N HIS A 67 -42.19 0.82 1.42
CA HIS A 67 -40.89 0.37 0.98
C HIS A 67 -40.63 -1.10 1.31
N GLY A 68 -39.88 -1.74 0.42
CA GLY A 68 -39.48 -3.15 0.48
C GLY A 68 -39.39 -3.75 -0.93
N SER A 69 -38.24 -4.30 -1.31
CA SER A 69 -38.04 -4.94 -2.61
C SER A 69 -38.29 -6.44 -2.50
N VAL A 70 -39.53 -6.86 -2.77
CA VAL A 70 -39.95 -8.28 -2.71
C VAL A 70 -39.03 -9.18 -3.54
N SER A 71 -38.57 -8.73 -4.73
CA SER A 71 -37.65 -9.48 -5.58
C SER A 71 -36.25 -9.62 -4.98
N LYS A 72 -35.67 -8.55 -4.38
CA LYS A 72 -34.36 -8.64 -3.70
C LYS A 72 -34.44 -9.51 -2.43
N ILE A 73 -35.55 -9.44 -1.69
CA ILE A 73 -35.77 -10.32 -0.53
C ILE A 73 -35.84 -11.78 -1.00
N ARG A 74 -36.66 -12.11 -2.01
CA ARG A 74 -36.74 -13.47 -2.58
C ARG A 74 -35.43 -13.97 -3.19
N SER A 75 -34.63 -13.11 -3.82
CA SER A 75 -33.27 -13.45 -4.26
C SER A 75 -32.36 -13.79 -3.08
N THR A 76 -32.46 -13.05 -1.97
CA THR A 76 -31.72 -13.36 -0.73
C THR A 76 -32.19 -14.69 -0.12
N VAL A 77 -33.49 -14.98 -0.14
CA VAL A 77 -34.06 -16.29 0.23
C VAL A 77 -33.45 -17.39 -0.63
N SER A 78 -33.38 -17.21 -1.96
CA SER A 78 -32.75 -18.18 -2.87
C SER A 78 -31.29 -18.43 -2.52
N HIS A 79 -30.49 -17.39 -2.30
CA HIS A 79 -29.08 -17.57 -1.92
C HIS A 79 -28.91 -18.25 -0.55
N LEU A 80 -29.77 -17.95 0.43
CA LEU A 80 -29.77 -18.67 1.71
C LEU A 80 -30.21 -20.13 1.55
N ARG A 81 -31.15 -20.43 0.65
CA ARG A 81 -31.54 -21.81 0.26
C ARG A 81 -30.39 -22.53 -0.48
N ASP A 82 -29.60 -21.84 -1.29
CA ASP A 82 -28.40 -22.39 -1.93
C ASP A 82 -27.31 -22.71 -0.89
N PHE A 83 -27.07 -21.82 0.07
CA PHE A 83 -26.16 -22.07 1.20
C PHE A 83 -26.67 -23.19 2.11
N GLN A 84 -27.97 -23.24 2.42
CA GLN A 84 -28.62 -24.37 3.11
C GLN A 84 -28.30 -25.67 2.37
N ALA A 85 -28.61 -25.76 1.07
CA ALA A 85 -28.41 -26.97 0.27
C ALA A 85 -26.92 -27.34 0.09
N ALA A 86 -26.00 -26.39 0.20
CA ALA A 86 -24.56 -26.63 0.22
C ALA A 86 -24.10 -27.19 1.57
N PHE A 87 -24.52 -26.57 2.69
CA PHE A 87 -24.21 -27.04 4.03
C PHE A 87 -24.89 -28.39 4.35
N GLU A 88 -26.09 -28.65 3.84
CA GLU A 88 -26.75 -29.95 3.88
C GLU A 88 -25.98 -30.99 3.09
N ARG A 89 -25.48 -30.68 1.88
CA ARG A 89 -24.65 -31.62 1.11
C ARG A 89 -23.36 -31.96 1.84
N VAL A 90 -22.69 -30.98 2.46
CA VAL A 90 -21.49 -31.22 3.28
C VAL A 90 -21.84 -32.02 4.54
N GLY A 91 -22.92 -31.67 5.25
CA GLY A 91 -23.39 -32.38 6.44
C GLY A 91 -23.85 -33.81 6.16
N ALA A 92 -24.55 -34.03 5.04
CA ALA A 92 -25.03 -35.34 4.60
C ALA A 92 -23.88 -36.22 4.09
N GLY A 93 -22.90 -35.63 3.38
CA GLY A 93 -21.64 -36.31 3.04
C GLY A 93 -20.89 -36.79 4.29
N LEU A 94 -20.85 -35.95 5.34
CA LEU A 94 -20.25 -36.31 6.63
C LEU A 94 -21.10 -37.32 7.44
N LEU A 95 -22.44 -37.36 7.30
CA LEU A 95 -23.29 -38.42 7.86
C LEU A 95 -23.19 -39.74 7.09
N GLY A 96 -22.93 -39.70 5.78
CA GLY A 96 -22.83 -40.86 4.90
C GLY A 96 -21.59 -41.73 5.11
N LEU A 97 -20.67 -41.30 5.98
CA LEU A 97 -19.49 -42.06 6.40
C LEU A 97 -19.90 -43.25 7.27
N ASP A 98 -20.23 -44.39 6.64
CA ASP A 98 -20.58 -45.63 7.33
C ASP A 98 -19.40 -46.19 8.14
N SER A 99 -19.43 -45.89 9.43
CA SER A 99 -18.46 -46.37 10.42
C SER A 99 -18.99 -47.56 11.22
N ASN A 100 -20.15 -48.13 10.90
CA ASN A 100 -20.82 -49.14 11.75
C ASN A 100 -20.04 -50.46 11.87
N GLN A 101 -19.19 -50.79 10.89
CA GLN A 101 -18.33 -51.98 10.97
C GLN A 101 -17.08 -51.76 11.85
N TRP A 102 -16.84 -50.54 12.33
CA TRP A 102 -15.70 -50.23 13.20
C TRP A 102 -16.11 -50.44 14.67
N VAL A 103 -15.36 -51.24 15.42
CA VAL A 103 -15.65 -51.59 16.82
C VAL A 103 -14.47 -51.29 17.74
N GLY A 104 -14.79 -50.87 18.96
CA GLY A 104 -13.82 -50.46 19.99
C GLY A 104 -13.83 -48.95 20.24
N ARG A 105 -13.32 -48.55 21.42
CA ARG A 105 -13.47 -47.18 21.96
C ARG A 105 -13.03 -46.04 21.02
N THR A 106 -12.09 -46.28 20.11
CA THR A 106 -11.66 -45.28 19.10
C THR A 106 -12.70 -45.09 17.99
N ALA A 107 -13.41 -46.15 17.59
CA ALA A 107 -14.53 -46.06 16.65
C ALA A 107 -15.74 -45.37 17.30
N ASP A 108 -15.96 -45.60 18.60
CA ASP A 108 -16.99 -44.89 19.37
C ASP A 108 -16.65 -43.40 19.51
N ALA A 109 -15.40 -43.04 19.80
CA ALA A 109 -14.95 -41.64 19.85
C ALA A 109 -14.92 -40.96 18.47
N PHE A 110 -14.67 -41.69 17.38
CA PHE A 110 -14.83 -41.20 16.01
C PHE A 110 -16.31 -40.95 15.70
N ARG A 111 -17.20 -41.90 16.01
CA ARG A 111 -18.66 -41.70 15.91
C ARG A 111 -19.11 -40.50 16.74
N GLU A 112 -18.59 -40.32 17.95
CA GLU A 112 -18.95 -39.22 18.86
C GLU A 112 -18.44 -37.84 18.41
N ARG A 113 -17.18 -37.73 17.94
CA ARG A 113 -16.62 -36.48 17.41
C ARG A 113 -17.10 -36.15 15.99
N VAL A 114 -17.25 -37.14 15.12
CA VAL A 114 -17.81 -36.90 13.79
C VAL A 114 -19.29 -36.59 13.91
N ALA A 115 -20.10 -37.25 14.74
CA ALA A 115 -21.54 -36.93 14.86
C ALA A 115 -21.87 -35.48 15.25
N VAL A 116 -20.94 -34.73 15.85
CA VAL A 116 -21.14 -33.30 16.12
C VAL A 116 -20.82 -32.37 14.95
N GLU A 117 -20.04 -32.80 13.93
CA GLU A 117 -19.72 -31.95 12.77
C GLU A 117 -20.87 -31.84 11.76
N PRO A 118 -21.52 -32.90 11.26
CA PRO A 118 -22.78 -32.80 10.53
C PRO A 118 -23.78 -31.98 11.31
N ARG A 119 -23.85 -32.14 12.64
CA ARG A 119 -24.71 -31.31 13.48
C ARG A 119 -24.43 -29.82 13.34
N LYS A 120 -23.17 -29.38 13.23
CA LYS A 120 -22.84 -27.97 12.96
C LYS A 120 -23.16 -27.56 11.53
N TRP A 121 -22.88 -28.39 10.53
CA TRP A 121 -23.23 -28.10 9.14
C TRP A 121 -24.76 -28.02 8.94
N PHE A 122 -25.52 -28.93 9.54
CA PHE A 122 -26.98 -28.86 9.62
C PHE A 122 -27.49 -27.75 10.54
N THR A 123 -26.73 -27.29 11.55
CA THR A 123 -27.09 -26.08 12.33
C THR A 123 -26.89 -24.82 11.49
N ALA A 124 -25.84 -24.77 10.67
CA ALA A 124 -25.63 -23.70 9.69
C ALA A 124 -26.69 -23.76 8.57
N ALA A 125 -27.09 -24.96 8.13
CA ALA A 125 -28.18 -25.13 7.17
C ALA A 125 -29.54 -24.73 7.77
N ASP A 126 -29.88 -25.17 8.98
CA ASP A 126 -31.10 -24.80 9.72
C ASP A 126 -31.13 -23.30 10.05
N ALA A 127 -29.97 -22.68 10.31
CA ALA A 127 -29.84 -21.23 10.42
C ALA A 127 -30.13 -20.53 9.08
N CYS A 128 -29.53 -20.99 7.98
CA CYS A 128 -29.83 -20.48 6.64
C CYS A 128 -31.30 -20.70 6.25
N GLU A 129 -31.90 -21.86 6.56
CA GLU A 129 -33.29 -22.17 6.30
C GLU A 129 -34.22 -21.26 7.10
N ARG A 130 -34.02 -21.12 8.42
CA ARG A 130 -34.84 -20.23 9.25
C ARG A 130 -34.72 -18.77 8.85
N ALA A 131 -33.52 -18.32 8.45
CA ALA A 131 -33.33 -16.98 7.90
C ALA A 131 -34.05 -16.82 6.55
N ALA A 132 -33.99 -17.83 5.68
CA ALA A 132 -34.71 -17.85 4.40
C ALA A 132 -36.24 -17.84 4.61
N ASP A 133 -36.78 -18.68 5.50
CA ASP A 133 -38.21 -18.75 5.83
C ASP A 133 -38.73 -17.46 6.47
N ALA A 134 -37.94 -16.84 7.36
CA ALA A 134 -38.27 -15.56 7.96
C ALA A 134 -38.31 -14.44 6.92
N LEU A 135 -37.36 -14.44 5.97
CA LEU A 135 -37.32 -13.48 4.87
C LEU A 135 -38.44 -13.73 3.83
N GLU A 136 -38.82 -14.97 3.53
CA GLU A 136 -39.91 -15.26 2.59
C GLU A 136 -41.26 -14.81 3.16
N ARG A 137 -41.57 -15.13 4.42
CA ARG A 137 -42.79 -14.65 5.09
C ARG A 137 -42.81 -13.12 5.21
N PHE A 138 -41.64 -12.49 5.36
CA PHE A 138 -41.53 -11.04 5.30
C PHE A 138 -41.77 -10.50 3.89
N ALA A 139 -41.25 -11.15 2.85
CA ALA A 139 -41.49 -10.81 1.44
C ALA A 139 -42.99 -10.88 1.09
N GLU A 140 -43.69 -11.93 1.52
CA GLU A 140 -45.14 -12.07 1.41
C GLU A 140 -45.89 -10.92 2.12
N THR A 141 -45.45 -10.55 3.32
CA THR A 141 -46.06 -9.46 4.10
C THR A 141 -45.82 -8.09 3.45
N VAL A 142 -44.63 -7.85 2.88
CA VAL A 142 -44.32 -6.64 2.09
C VAL A 142 -45.16 -6.60 0.82
N GLU A 143 -45.31 -7.71 0.10
CA GLU A 143 -46.13 -7.83 -1.11
C GLU A 143 -47.61 -7.54 -0.80
N TRP A 144 -48.12 -8.08 0.31
CA TRP A 144 -49.46 -7.76 0.83
C TRP A 144 -49.59 -6.28 1.22
N ALA A 145 -48.62 -5.70 1.92
CA ALA A 145 -48.68 -4.32 2.39
C ALA A 145 -48.61 -3.32 1.23
N GLN A 146 -47.82 -3.60 0.18
CA GLN A 146 -47.83 -2.84 -1.08
C GLN A 146 -49.16 -3.00 -1.83
N SER A 147 -49.80 -4.17 -1.77
CA SER A 147 -51.17 -4.35 -2.28
C SER A 147 -52.18 -3.50 -1.50
N LYS A 148 -52.02 -3.35 -0.18
CA LYS A 148 -52.84 -2.46 0.66
C LYS A 148 -52.57 -0.98 0.44
N ALA A 149 -51.33 -0.57 0.20
CA ALA A 149 -51.00 0.78 -0.25
C ALA A 149 -51.71 1.11 -1.58
N ARG A 150 -51.79 0.15 -2.51
CA ARG A 150 -52.55 0.30 -3.76
C ARG A 150 -54.06 0.41 -3.51
N GLU A 151 -54.62 -0.34 -2.57
CA GLU A 151 -56.02 -0.18 -2.12
C GLU A 151 -56.26 1.21 -1.49
N ALA A 152 -55.33 1.71 -0.67
CA ALA A 152 -55.39 3.03 -0.05
C ALA A 152 -55.35 4.16 -1.08
N ILE A 153 -54.46 4.11 -2.08
CA ILE A 153 -54.43 5.07 -3.22
C ILE A 153 -55.79 5.09 -3.92
N GLY A 154 -56.39 3.93 -4.21
CA GLY A 154 -57.70 3.83 -4.84
C GLY A 154 -58.83 4.46 -4.01
N VAL A 155 -58.85 4.25 -2.68
CA VAL A 155 -59.82 4.86 -1.77
C VAL A 155 -59.59 6.37 -1.64
N TYR A 156 -58.35 6.82 -1.58
CA TYR A 156 -57.97 8.23 -1.50
C TYR A 156 -58.40 9.01 -2.76
N ASN A 157 -58.08 8.48 -3.94
CA ASN A 157 -58.45 9.09 -5.22
C ASN A 157 -59.98 9.10 -5.42
N LYS A 158 -60.69 8.04 -5.01
CA LYS A 158 -62.16 8.05 -5.00
C LYS A 158 -62.73 9.09 -4.02
N ALA A 159 -62.18 9.20 -2.81
CA ALA A 159 -62.65 10.16 -1.82
C ALA A 159 -62.50 11.62 -2.29
N LYS A 160 -61.41 11.95 -3.00
CA LYS A 160 -61.25 13.26 -3.67
C LYS A 160 -62.32 13.47 -4.74
N ALA A 161 -62.55 12.50 -5.62
CA ALA A 161 -63.57 12.60 -6.66
C ALA A 161 -64.99 12.75 -6.08
N ASP A 162 -65.31 12.03 -4.99
CA ASP A 162 -66.59 12.14 -4.29
C ASP A 162 -66.77 13.53 -3.63
N SER A 163 -65.72 14.10 -3.01
CA SER A 163 -65.72 15.51 -2.54
C SER A 163 -65.93 16.52 -3.66
N GLU A 164 -65.22 16.36 -4.79
CA GLU A 164 -65.29 17.28 -5.92
C GLU A 164 -66.66 17.23 -6.61
N HIS A 165 -67.24 16.04 -6.74
CA HIS A 165 -68.59 15.86 -7.28
C HIS A 165 -69.66 16.44 -6.32
N ALA A 166 -69.56 16.18 -5.01
CA ALA A 166 -70.47 16.75 -4.02
C ALA A 166 -70.39 18.28 -3.98
N ARG A 167 -69.18 18.84 -4.02
CA ARG A 167 -68.95 20.30 -4.06
C ARG A 167 -69.46 20.92 -5.37
N SER A 168 -69.27 20.25 -6.50
CA SER A 168 -69.83 20.68 -7.79
C SER A 168 -71.36 20.68 -7.79
N ALA A 169 -71.99 19.64 -7.23
CA ALA A 169 -73.43 19.54 -7.09
C ALA A 169 -74.01 20.58 -6.12
N TYR A 170 -73.31 20.86 -5.02
CA TYR A 170 -73.68 21.92 -4.07
C TYR A 170 -73.56 23.30 -4.72
N ASN A 171 -72.45 23.61 -5.38
CA ASN A 171 -72.27 24.87 -6.12
C ASN A 171 -73.39 25.05 -7.16
N ALA A 172 -73.69 24.03 -7.96
CA ALA A 172 -74.81 24.06 -8.90
C ALA A 172 -76.19 24.18 -8.22
N SER A 173 -76.33 23.90 -6.91
CA SER A 173 -77.54 24.19 -6.13
C SER A 173 -77.57 25.62 -5.60
N VAL A 174 -76.42 26.18 -5.22
CA VAL A 174 -76.23 27.58 -4.85
C VAL A 174 -76.47 28.48 -6.06
N ASP A 175 -75.94 28.15 -7.23
CA ASP A 175 -76.15 28.91 -8.47
C ASP A 175 -77.63 28.92 -8.89
N ARG A 176 -78.32 27.78 -8.76
CA ARG A 176 -79.78 27.71 -8.97
C ARG A 176 -80.56 28.52 -7.94
N TYR A 177 -80.14 28.51 -6.68
CA TYR A 177 -80.75 29.34 -5.64
C TYR A 177 -80.52 30.84 -5.91
N ASN A 178 -79.30 31.24 -6.26
CA ASN A 178 -78.95 32.63 -6.57
C ASN A 178 -79.72 33.11 -7.80
N ALA A 179 -79.72 32.36 -8.91
CA ALA A 179 -80.50 32.71 -10.11
C ALA A 179 -82.02 32.80 -9.83
N ALA A 180 -82.55 31.93 -8.96
CA ALA A 180 -83.93 32.01 -8.51
C ALA A 180 -84.19 33.21 -7.57
N ALA A 181 -83.24 33.55 -6.71
CA ALA A 181 -83.29 34.70 -5.80
C ALA A 181 -83.21 36.03 -6.58
N ASP A 182 -82.32 36.12 -7.57
CA ASP A 182 -82.22 37.26 -8.48
C ASP A 182 -83.50 37.41 -9.31
N SER A 183 -84.08 36.29 -9.79
CA SER A 183 -85.38 36.31 -10.48
C SER A 183 -86.53 36.76 -9.56
N TYR A 184 -86.53 36.30 -8.31
CA TYR A 184 -87.51 36.67 -7.28
C TYR A 184 -87.39 38.16 -6.89
N ASN A 185 -86.16 38.64 -6.69
CA ASN A 185 -85.85 40.03 -6.37
C ASN A 185 -86.17 40.95 -7.56
N ALA A 186 -85.80 40.58 -8.79
CA ALA A 186 -86.12 41.35 -10.00
C ALA A 186 -87.63 41.36 -10.31
N ALA A 187 -88.41 40.37 -9.84
CA ALA A 187 -89.87 40.40 -9.90
C ALA A 187 -90.46 41.36 -8.85
N LEU A 188 -89.94 41.35 -7.62
CA LEU A 188 -90.28 42.33 -6.58
C LEU A 188 -89.99 43.78 -7.01
N GLU A 189 -88.80 44.05 -7.53
CA GLU A 189 -88.42 45.38 -8.05
C GLU A 189 -89.31 45.85 -9.21
N LYS A 190 -89.84 44.91 -9.99
CA LYS A 190 -90.78 45.19 -11.11
C LYS A 190 -92.25 45.16 -10.69
N GLY A 191 -92.55 45.07 -9.39
CA GLY A 191 -93.91 45.10 -8.85
C GLY A 191 -94.79 43.92 -9.26
N LYS A 192 -94.19 42.78 -9.64
CA LYS A 192 -94.91 41.54 -10.00
C LYS A 192 -94.86 40.57 -8.83
N ASP A 193 -95.87 39.70 -8.72
CA ASP A 193 -95.84 38.59 -7.74
C ASP A 193 -94.61 37.70 -8.04
N PRO A 194 -93.63 37.62 -7.12
CA PRO A 194 -92.41 36.88 -7.33
C PRO A 194 -92.58 35.37 -7.06
N GLY A 195 -93.77 34.93 -6.62
CA GLY A 195 -94.08 33.54 -6.31
C GLY A 195 -93.52 33.09 -4.94
N ARG A 196 -93.23 31.80 -4.81
CA ARG A 196 -92.69 31.25 -3.56
C ARG A 196 -91.21 31.60 -3.44
N LYS A 197 -90.84 32.27 -2.34
CA LYS A 197 -89.44 32.63 -2.03
C LYS A 197 -88.52 31.41 -2.16
N PRO A 198 -87.38 31.51 -2.89
CA PRO A 198 -86.43 30.43 -3.01
C PRO A 198 -85.98 29.90 -1.64
N THR A 199 -85.99 28.58 -1.48
CA THR A 199 -85.45 27.93 -0.29
C THR A 199 -83.94 27.79 -0.46
N ALA A 200 -83.18 28.25 0.53
CA ALA A 200 -81.72 28.10 0.52
C ALA A 200 -81.34 26.60 0.45
N PRO A 201 -80.25 26.24 -0.25
CA PRO A 201 -79.76 24.87 -0.26
C PRO A 201 -79.39 24.43 1.16
N SER A 202 -79.60 23.14 1.45
CA SER A 202 -79.15 22.53 2.72
C SER A 202 -77.64 22.69 2.90
N PRO A 203 -77.11 22.78 4.14
CA PRO A 203 -75.67 22.93 4.38
C PRO A 203 -74.83 21.91 3.64
N PHE A 204 -73.68 22.33 3.11
CA PHE A 204 -72.75 21.43 2.44
C PHE A 204 -72.13 20.43 3.42
N GLU A 205 -72.44 19.15 3.24
CA GLU A 205 -71.76 18.05 3.91
C GLU A 205 -70.79 17.38 2.91
N ASP A 206 -69.50 17.39 3.24
CA ASP A 206 -68.46 16.77 2.42
C ASP A 206 -68.31 15.27 2.79
N PRO A 207 -68.55 14.33 1.85
CA PRO A 207 -68.36 12.91 2.12
C PRO A 207 -66.89 12.50 2.18
N GLY A 208 -65.99 13.18 1.46
CA GLY A 208 -64.61 12.73 1.24
C GLY A 208 -63.71 12.68 2.49
N PRO A 209 -63.83 13.56 3.51
CA PRO A 209 -63.07 13.43 4.76
C PRO A 209 -63.24 12.07 5.45
N SER A 210 -64.37 11.38 5.26
CA SER A 210 -64.56 10.01 5.75
C SER A 210 -63.74 8.99 4.95
N GLY A 211 -63.71 9.12 3.62
CA GLY A 211 -62.93 8.28 2.71
C GLY A 211 -61.42 8.50 2.82
N LEU A 212 -60.98 9.75 2.98
CA LEU A 212 -59.57 10.12 3.18
C LEU A 212 -59.02 9.52 4.49
N ARG A 213 -59.77 9.64 5.60
CA ARG A 213 -59.42 8.95 6.86
C ARG A 213 -59.35 7.44 6.66
N ARG A 214 -60.32 6.84 5.95
CA ARG A 214 -60.31 5.40 5.68
C ARG A 214 -59.14 4.95 4.80
N ALA A 215 -58.70 5.77 3.85
CA ALA A 215 -57.51 5.50 3.06
C ALA A 215 -56.23 5.55 3.90
N GLN A 216 -56.07 6.55 4.77
CA GLN A 216 -54.93 6.66 5.67
C GLN A 216 -54.89 5.48 6.67
N GLU A 217 -56.04 5.10 7.26
CA GLU A 217 -56.14 3.91 8.11
C GLU A 217 -55.62 2.64 7.43
N ILE A 218 -55.95 2.43 6.14
CA ILE A 218 -55.49 1.26 5.37
C ILE A 218 -53.97 1.30 5.14
N LEU A 219 -53.40 2.47 4.83
CA LEU A 219 -51.94 2.62 4.67
C LEU A 219 -51.20 2.44 6.00
N ASP A 220 -51.72 3.01 7.09
CA ASP A 220 -51.12 2.91 8.41
C ASP A 220 -51.18 1.48 8.96
N ASP A 221 -52.29 0.75 8.75
CA ASP A 221 -52.39 -0.68 9.08
C ASP A 221 -51.40 -1.52 8.26
N ALA A 222 -51.24 -1.22 6.96
CA ALA A 222 -50.29 -1.91 6.10
C ALA A 222 -48.84 -1.68 6.54
N ARG A 223 -48.47 -0.43 6.84
CA ARG A 223 -47.14 -0.05 7.37
C ARG A 223 -46.86 -0.71 8.72
N ARG A 224 -47.83 -0.73 9.64
CA ARG A 224 -47.71 -1.41 10.94
C ARG A 224 -47.42 -2.89 10.77
N GLN A 225 -48.29 -3.64 10.09
CA GLN A 225 -48.10 -5.09 9.94
C GLN A 225 -46.80 -5.44 9.21
N ARG A 226 -46.39 -4.63 8.22
CA ARG A 226 -45.07 -4.76 7.57
C ARG A 226 -43.92 -4.48 8.55
N ASN A 227 -44.00 -3.43 9.38
CA ASN A 227 -42.98 -3.14 10.39
C ASN A 227 -42.89 -4.22 11.47
N ASP A 228 -44.04 -4.72 11.93
CA ASP A 228 -44.11 -5.80 12.92
C ASP A 228 -43.49 -7.09 12.36
N ALA A 229 -43.84 -7.45 11.11
CA ALA A 229 -43.21 -8.58 10.42
C ALA A 229 -41.72 -8.36 10.13
N ALA A 230 -41.28 -7.13 9.85
CA ALA A 230 -39.86 -6.80 9.74
C ALA A 230 -39.13 -6.99 11.07
N GLY A 231 -39.75 -6.61 12.18
CA GLY A 231 -39.22 -6.86 13.54
C GLY A 231 -39.09 -8.34 13.84
N VAL A 232 -40.14 -9.13 13.58
CA VAL A 232 -40.13 -10.60 13.75
C VAL A 232 -39.07 -11.26 12.85
N ALA A 233 -38.98 -10.87 11.58
CA ALA A 233 -37.98 -11.41 10.67
C ALA A 233 -36.56 -11.01 11.08
N ARG A 234 -36.32 -9.74 11.45
CA ARG A 234 -35.03 -9.27 11.97
C ARG A 234 -34.62 -10.04 13.23
N SER A 235 -35.55 -10.30 14.16
CA SER A 235 -35.28 -11.12 15.35
C SER A 235 -34.99 -12.58 15.02
N ALA A 236 -35.71 -13.18 14.07
CA ALA A 236 -35.48 -14.56 13.64
C ALA A 236 -34.13 -14.72 12.90
N ILE A 237 -33.77 -13.77 12.04
CA ILE A 237 -32.50 -13.74 11.31
C ILE A 237 -31.34 -13.43 12.26
N ALA A 238 -31.52 -12.54 13.23
CA ALA A 238 -30.52 -12.31 14.28
C ALA A 238 -30.29 -13.58 15.10
N ALA A 239 -31.34 -14.24 15.58
CA ALA A 239 -31.23 -15.52 16.27
C ALA A 239 -30.58 -16.64 15.43
N ALA A 240 -30.75 -16.62 14.10
CA ALA A 240 -30.08 -17.52 13.16
C ALA A 240 -28.64 -17.10 12.80
N ARG A 241 -28.29 -15.82 12.94
CA ARG A 241 -26.90 -15.33 12.83
C ARG A 241 -26.13 -15.67 14.10
N ASP A 242 -26.75 -15.51 15.27
CA ASP A 242 -26.11 -15.67 16.57
C ASP A 242 -25.83 -17.14 16.93
N THR A 243 -26.27 -18.09 16.10
CA THR A 243 -25.82 -19.49 16.10
C THR A 243 -24.55 -19.74 15.26
N ALA A 244 -24.06 -18.73 14.52
CA ALA A 244 -22.83 -18.78 13.74
C ALA A 244 -21.69 -17.98 14.42
N PRO A 245 -20.41 -18.39 14.27
CA PRO A 245 -19.27 -17.71 14.90
C PRO A 245 -18.76 -16.48 14.11
N ASP A 246 -18.21 -15.49 14.83
CA ASP A 246 -17.76 -14.20 14.30
C ASP A 246 -16.48 -14.23 13.44
N LYS A 247 -16.28 -13.15 12.65
CA LYS A 247 -15.19 -12.98 11.68
C LYS A 247 -14.38 -11.69 11.94
N PRO A 248 -13.04 -11.72 11.99
CA PRO A 248 -12.19 -10.55 12.21
C PRO A 248 -11.99 -9.69 10.95
N SER A 249 -11.62 -8.41 11.12
CA SER A 249 -11.53 -7.42 10.03
C SER A 249 -10.15 -7.31 9.37
N TYR A 250 -10.11 -6.70 8.18
CA TYR A 250 -8.85 -6.44 7.45
C TYR A 250 -8.06 -5.26 8.04
N ALA A 251 -8.75 -4.28 8.66
CA ALA A 251 -8.09 -3.21 9.40
C ALA A 251 -7.38 -3.75 10.65
N GLU A 252 -7.94 -4.75 11.34
CA GLU A 252 -7.21 -5.47 12.40
C GLU A 252 -6.03 -6.26 11.81
N GLN A 253 -6.19 -6.94 10.68
CA GLN A 253 -5.09 -7.68 10.01
C GLN A 253 -3.93 -6.80 9.52
N VAL A 254 -4.18 -5.55 9.15
CA VAL A 254 -3.16 -4.58 8.70
C VAL A 254 -2.63 -3.73 9.87
N ARG A 255 -3.47 -3.36 10.85
CA ARG A 255 -3.05 -2.64 12.06
C ARG A 255 -2.21 -3.53 13.00
N ASP A 256 -2.47 -4.84 13.03
CA ASP A 256 -1.55 -5.84 13.62
C ASP A 256 -0.22 -5.98 12.84
N GLY A 257 -0.19 -5.50 11.58
CA GLY A 257 1.01 -5.48 10.74
C GLY A 257 1.84 -4.18 10.84
N PHE A 258 1.23 -3.07 11.27
CA PHE A 258 1.82 -1.71 11.16
C PHE A 258 1.54 -0.77 12.36
N THR A 259 1.54 -1.28 13.59
CA THR A 259 1.71 -0.41 14.79
C THR A 259 3.19 -0.03 14.99
N GLY A 260 3.53 1.21 14.63
CA GLY A 260 4.89 1.72 14.57
C GLY A 260 5.51 2.09 15.92
N LEU A 261 6.54 1.33 16.29
CA LEU A 261 7.63 1.58 17.28
C LEU A 261 8.47 0.32 17.52
N ASN A 262 8.18 -0.78 16.81
CA ASN A 262 9.07 -1.93 16.64
C ASN A 262 9.94 -1.86 15.37
N LEU A 263 9.92 -0.77 14.59
CA LEU A 263 10.66 -0.69 13.32
C LEU A 263 12.18 -0.63 13.52
N ASP A 264 12.73 0.26 14.36
CA ASP A 264 14.17 0.27 14.71
C ASP A 264 14.69 -1.12 15.10
N ALA A 265 13.87 -1.83 15.87
CA ALA A 265 14.08 -3.20 16.32
C ALA A 265 13.98 -4.26 15.19
N LEU A 266 13.00 -4.12 14.31
CA LEU A 266 12.76 -4.94 13.12
C LEU A 266 13.69 -4.60 11.95
N HIS A 267 14.51 -3.55 12.01
CA HIS A 267 15.61 -3.36 11.06
C HIS A 267 16.90 -3.98 11.58
N PHE A 268 17.19 -3.81 12.88
CA PHE A 268 18.29 -4.49 13.56
C PHE A 268 18.18 -6.04 13.51
N THR A 269 16.96 -6.59 13.57
CA THR A 269 16.74 -8.06 13.52
C THR A 269 15.91 -8.54 12.34
N GLY A 270 14.96 -7.74 11.85
CA GLY A 270 13.96 -8.16 10.84
C GLY A 270 14.39 -8.02 9.38
N GLY A 271 15.45 -7.27 9.07
CA GLY A 271 16.18 -7.41 7.81
C GLY A 271 16.66 -8.85 7.58
N VAL A 272 16.89 -9.59 8.66
CA VAL A 272 17.29 -11.02 8.65
C VAL A 272 16.14 -11.95 9.02
N ALA A 273 15.15 -11.52 9.82
CA ALA A 273 13.92 -12.30 10.03
C ALA A 273 13.09 -12.47 8.75
N LYS A 274 13.08 -11.47 7.85
CA LYS A 274 12.57 -11.64 6.48
C LYS A 274 13.31 -12.73 5.71
N GLY A 275 14.57 -13.03 6.04
CA GLY A 275 15.33 -14.13 5.44
C GLY A 275 14.74 -15.51 5.74
N GLY A 276 14.40 -15.82 6.99
CA GLY A 276 14.00 -17.18 7.39
C GLY A 276 12.78 -17.74 6.62
N ALA A 277 11.68 -16.99 6.60
CA ALA A 277 10.49 -17.37 5.84
C ALA A 277 10.50 -16.83 4.39
N GLY A 278 11.28 -15.79 4.12
CA GLY A 278 11.37 -15.17 2.81
C GLY A 278 12.31 -15.87 1.84
N LEU A 279 13.16 -16.82 2.24
CA LEU A 279 14.09 -17.48 1.30
C LEU A 279 13.40 -18.35 0.23
N LEU A 280 12.19 -18.86 0.49
CA LEU A 280 11.35 -19.46 -0.56
C LEU A 280 10.72 -18.40 -1.47
N ASN A 281 10.32 -17.25 -0.91
CA ASN A 281 9.86 -16.09 -1.69
C ASN A 281 11.01 -15.38 -2.41
N PHE A 282 12.25 -15.61 -2.02
CA PHE A 282 13.48 -15.08 -2.61
C PHE A 282 13.86 -15.86 -3.87
N ALA A 283 13.79 -17.19 -3.82
CA ALA A 283 13.87 -18.02 -5.02
C ALA A 283 12.75 -17.67 -6.04
N LYS A 284 11.58 -17.24 -5.55
CA LYS A 284 10.50 -16.69 -6.39
C LYS A 284 10.74 -15.24 -6.85
N SER A 285 11.31 -14.37 -6.02
CA SER A 285 11.63 -12.99 -6.42
C SER A 285 12.76 -12.94 -7.45
N LEU A 286 13.62 -13.96 -7.48
CA LEU A 286 14.59 -14.22 -8.56
C LEU A 286 13.93 -14.70 -9.87
N ASN A 287 12.70 -15.23 -9.83
CA ASN A 287 11.97 -15.65 -11.01
C ASN A 287 11.26 -14.44 -11.64
N PRO A 288 11.68 -13.91 -12.82
CA PRO A 288 11.00 -12.79 -13.49
C PRO A 288 9.52 -13.04 -13.83
N LEU A 289 9.07 -14.29 -13.71
CA LEU A 289 7.71 -14.75 -14.05
C LEU A 289 6.79 -14.90 -12.84
N ASP A 290 7.26 -14.60 -11.62
CA ASP A 290 6.33 -14.45 -10.51
C ASP A 290 5.27 -13.39 -10.93
N PRO A 291 3.96 -13.63 -10.71
CA PRO A 291 2.92 -12.69 -11.14
C PRO A 291 3.14 -11.26 -10.64
N TYR A 292 3.80 -11.09 -9.49
CA TYR A 292 4.23 -9.78 -9.01
C TYR A 292 5.33 -9.17 -9.91
N ASN A 293 6.36 -9.95 -10.26
CA ASN A 293 7.48 -9.51 -11.08
C ASN A 293 7.08 -9.19 -12.53
N LEU A 294 6.14 -9.95 -13.10
CA LEU A 294 5.57 -9.68 -14.43
C LEU A 294 4.74 -8.39 -14.46
N ALA A 295 3.99 -8.12 -13.39
CA ALA A 295 3.21 -6.91 -13.25
C ALA A 295 4.08 -5.66 -12.99
N HIS A 296 5.23 -5.82 -12.33
CA HIS A 296 6.12 -4.73 -11.91
C HIS A 296 7.55 -4.93 -12.46
N PRO A 297 7.78 -4.94 -13.79
CA PRO A 297 9.10 -5.27 -14.36
C PRO A 297 10.21 -4.27 -13.98
N GLY A 298 9.87 -3.02 -13.68
CA GLY A 298 10.80 -2.01 -13.14
C GLY A 298 11.22 -2.31 -11.70
N ASP A 299 10.24 -2.64 -10.85
CA ASP A 299 10.51 -3.05 -9.46
C ASP A 299 11.20 -4.41 -9.43
N PHE A 300 10.86 -5.35 -10.30
CA PHE A 300 11.57 -6.62 -10.45
C PHE A 300 13.02 -6.39 -10.88
N THR A 301 13.27 -5.59 -11.92
CA THR A 301 14.65 -5.29 -12.36
C THR A 301 15.44 -4.65 -11.23
N THR A 302 14.82 -3.73 -10.48
CA THR A 302 15.46 -3.09 -9.33
C THR A 302 15.62 -4.06 -8.16
N ASN A 303 14.64 -4.91 -7.85
CA ASN A 303 14.66 -5.90 -6.77
C ASN A 303 15.61 -7.05 -7.05
N LEU A 304 15.86 -7.40 -8.32
CA LEU A 304 16.82 -8.42 -8.73
C LEU A 304 18.26 -7.87 -8.69
N ASN A 305 18.47 -6.66 -9.22
CA ASN A 305 19.74 -5.96 -9.13
C ASN A 305 20.08 -5.64 -7.66
N ARG A 306 19.07 -5.26 -6.87
CA ARG A 306 19.16 -5.15 -5.41
C ARG A 306 19.35 -6.48 -4.73
N THR A 307 18.72 -7.56 -5.17
CA THR A 307 18.93 -8.88 -4.57
C THR A 307 20.40 -9.31 -4.64
N ALA A 308 21.02 -9.14 -5.80
CA ALA A 308 22.47 -9.38 -5.96
C ALA A 308 23.28 -8.40 -5.08
N PHE A 309 22.90 -7.12 -5.08
CA PHE A 309 23.51 -6.09 -4.25
C PHE A 309 23.24 -6.25 -2.75
N ASP A 310 22.18 -6.90 -2.28
CA ASP A 310 21.76 -7.00 -0.88
C ASP A 310 22.36 -8.27 -0.26
N LEU A 311 22.49 -9.35 -1.03
CA LEU A 311 23.37 -10.47 -0.64
C LEU A 311 24.83 -10.03 -0.53
N ALA A 312 25.29 -9.13 -1.40
CA ALA A 312 26.64 -8.58 -1.34
C ALA A 312 26.80 -7.45 -0.28
N SER A 313 25.81 -6.56 -0.10
CA SER A 313 25.92 -5.32 0.67
C SER A 313 25.18 -5.31 2.01
N ALA A 314 24.11 -6.08 2.22
CA ALA A 314 23.57 -6.28 3.56
C ALA A 314 24.52 -7.16 4.41
N ALA A 315 25.43 -7.88 3.75
CA ALA A 315 26.66 -8.36 4.37
C ALA A 315 27.58 -7.18 4.74
N ARG A 316 28.02 -6.37 3.76
CA ARG A 316 29.05 -5.32 3.91
C ARG A 316 28.66 -4.11 4.76
N HIS A 317 27.40 -3.71 4.85
CA HIS A 317 26.95 -2.56 5.66
C HIS A 317 25.57 -2.77 6.34
N PRO A 318 25.50 -3.58 7.41
CA PRO A 318 24.34 -3.56 8.30
C PRO A 318 24.19 -2.20 8.98
N VAL A 319 25.32 -1.54 9.28
CA VAL A 319 25.40 -0.27 10.00
C VAL A 319 24.90 0.89 9.14
N ALA A 320 25.48 1.15 7.96
CA ALA A 320 25.03 2.27 7.12
C ALA A 320 23.62 2.05 6.52
N THR A 321 23.15 0.80 6.41
CA THR A 321 21.76 0.50 6.05
C THR A 321 20.83 0.73 7.24
N GLY A 322 21.25 0.36 8.45
CA GLY A 322 20.53 0.63 9.69
C GLY A 322 20.47 2.12 10.03
N GLU A 323 21.56 2.86 9.87
CA GLU A 323 21.64 4.31 10.03
C GLU A 323 20.71 5.00 9.03
N ARG A 324 20.87 4.79 7.71
CA ARG A 324 19.98 5.39 6.70
C ARG A 324 18.51 5.00 6.86
N MET A 325 18.20 3.79 7.32
CA MET A 325 16.81 3.37 7.61
C MET A 325 16.26 4.00 8.88
N VAL A 326 17.10 4.20 9.91
CA VAL A 326 16.76 5.01 11.08
C VAL A 326 16.54 6.45 10.63
N ASP A 327 17.45 7.07 9.86
CA ASP A 327 17.31 8.45 9.37
C ASP A 327 16.07 8.64 8.47
N GLN A 328 15.72 7.67 7.62
CA GLN A 328 14.46 7.67 6.86
C GLN A 328 13.22 7.51 7.76
N PHE A 329 13.28 6.69 8.81
CA PHE A 329 12.22 6.55 9.83
C PHE A 329 12.12 7.78 10.76
N LEU A 330 13.23 8.51 10.95
CA LEU A 330 13.29 9.75 11.72
C LEU A 330 12.61 10.91 10.99
N ALA A 331 12.75 10.97 9.65
CA ALA A 331 12.18 12.04 8.83
C ALA A 331 10.65 11.95 8.65
N ASP A 332 10.09 10.75 8.42
CA ASP A 332 8.64 10.52 8.46
C ASP A 332 8.27 9.04 8.76
N PRO A 333 7.65 8.73 9.91
CA PRO A 333 7.15 7.39 10.23
C PRO A 333 6.07 6.85 9.26
N ALA A 334 5.45 7.69 8.42
CA ALA A 334 4.44 7.30 7.45
C ALA A 334 5.00 7.05 6.02
N GLU A 335 6.18 7.59 5.66
CA GLU A 335 6.74 7.49 4.29
C GLU A 335 7.75 6.34 4.10
N GLY A 336 7.99 5.54 5.15
CA GLY A 336 9.04 4.49 5.23
C GLY A 336 8.91 3.27 4.30
N ALA A 337 8.11 3.32 3.24
CA ALA A 337 7.92 2.22 2.28
C ALA A 337 8.04 2.60 0.79
N GLY A 338 8.16 3.90 0.45
CA GLY A 338 8.29 4.36 -0.94
C GLY A 338 9.72 4.73 -1.36
N ARG A 339 10.56 5.19 -0.42
CA ARG A 339 11.81 5.91 -0.73
C ARG A 339 13.04 5.02 -0.89
N MET A 340 12.89 3.99 -1.72
CA MET A 340 13.96 3.08 -2.15
C MET A 340 13.55 2.42 -3.48
N VAL A 341 13.76 3.08 -4.61
CA VAL A 341 14.01 2.59 -6.01
C VAL A 341 14.30 3.88 -6.80
N PRO A 342 15.44 3.99 -7.49
CA PRO A 342 16.43 5.05 -7.24
C PRO A 342 15.89 6.49 -7.29
N GLU A 343 16.46 7.38 -6.47
CA GLU A 343 16.32 8.83 -6.67
C GLU A 343 16.88 9.17 -8.05
N LEU A 344 15.95 9.42 -8.96
CA LEU A 344 16.16 9.64 -10.38
C LEU A 344 15.05 10.59 -10.77
N LEU A 345 15.38 11.56 -11.63
CA LEU A 345 14.57 12.71 -12.05
C LEU A 345 14.63 13.88 -11.04
N GLY A 346 15.12 15.07 -11.39
CA GLY A 346 15.82 15.50 -12.60
C GLY A 346 16.08 17.03 -12.56
N THR A 347 16.35 17.73 -13.67
CA THR A 347 17.19 17.37 -14.82
C THR A 347 17.64 18.60 -15.62
N LYS A 348 18.98 18.93 -15.74
CA LYS A 348 19.63 19.70 -16.87
C LYS A 348 20.01 21.23 -16.83
N GLY A 349 19.81 22.10 -17.86
CA GLY A 349 20.01 23.60 -17.83
C GLY A 349 20.33 24.43 -19.15
N ALA A 350 20.62 25.77 -19.09
CA ALA A 350 21.41 26.67 -20.06
C ALA A 350 21.04 28.18 -19.95
N GLY A 351 21.84 29.22 -20.25
CA GLY A 351 23.19 29.37 -20.85
C GLY A 351 23.23 30.64 -21.74
N SER A 352 24.36 31.28 -22.13
CA SER A 352 25.77 31.15 -21.70
C SER A 352 26.65 32.24 -22.40
N ALA A 353 27.47 33.01 -21.67
CA ALA A 353 28.46 33.96 -22.23
C ALA A 353 29.45 34.51 -21.17
N ARG A 354 30.74 34.81 -21.41
CA ARG A 354 31.67 34.43 -22.51
C ARG A 354 33.14 34.83 -22.19
N THR A 355 34.03 33.87 -21.93
CA THR A 355 35.53 34.02 -21.83
C THR A 355 36.06 34.95 -20.72
N VAL A 356 37.31 34.91 -20.24
CA VAL A 356 38.58 34.23 -20.64
C VAL A 356 39.23 33.54 -19.40
N VAL A 357 40.09 32.55 -19.61
CA VAL A 357 40.73 31.69 -18.57
C VAL A 357 42.19 32.10 -18.24
N GLY A 358 42.68 31.79 -17.03
CA GLY A 358 44.14 31.59 -16.80
C GLY A 358 44.74 31.80 -15.41
N ALA A 359 44.30 31.11 -14.33
CA ALA A 359 44.98 31.20 -13.01
C ALA A 359 44.83 30.01 -12.01
N ALA A 360 43.94 29.04 -12.25
CA ALA A 360 43.33 28.22 -11.16
C ALA A 360 44.24 27.19 -10.43
N GLY A 361 45.37 26.77 -11.02
CA GLY A 361 46.14 25.61 -10.51
C GLY A 361 46.81 25.77 -9.13
N ARG A 362 46.90 26.99 -8.59
CA ARG A 362 47.49 27.26 -7.26
C ARG A 362 46.47 27.44 -6.13
N THR A 363 45.21 27.70 -6.44
CA THR A 363 44.18 28.00 -5.44
C THR A 363 43.50 26.76 -4.85
N ALA A 364 43.45 25.63 -5.59
CA ALA A 364 42.83 24.39 -5.11
C ALA A 364 43.54 23.82 -3.87
N ARG A 365 44.88 23.73 -3.89
CA ARG A 365 45.70 23.20 -2.78
C ARG A 365 45.51 23.94 -1.44
N GLU A 366 45.20 25.23 -1.47
CA GLU A 366 44.86 25.96 -0.24
C GLU A 366 43.41 25.73 0.21
N ALA A 367 42.50 25.37 -0.71
CA ALA A 367 41.07 25.28 -0.45
C ALA A 367 40.69 24.00 0.33
N GLY A 368 41.23 22.83 -0.04
CA GLY A 368 40.96 21.57 0.68
C GLY A 368 41.40 21.64 2.15
N ARG A 369 42.62 22.15 2.41
CA ARG A 369 43.06 22.37 3.80
C ARG A 369 42.39 23.54 4.51
N LYS A 370 42.05 24.66 3.84
CA LYS A 370 41.24 25.72 4.49
C LYS A 370 39.86 25.20 4.89
N ALA A 371 39.24 24.35 4.08
CA ALA A 371 37.99 23.67 4.43
C ALA A 371 38.16 22.75 5.66
N ALA A 372 39.23 21.94 5.71
CA ALA A 372 39.50 21.06 6.85
C ALA A 372 39.93 21.79 8.14
N SER A 373 40.55 22.96 8.04
CA SER A 373 41.09 23.71 9.19
C SER A 373 40.17 24.81 9.74
N ALA A 374 39.15 25.24 9.00
CA ALA A 374 38.21 26.28 9.45
C ALA A 374 37.13 25.75 10.41
N ASP A 375 36.58 24.55 10.13
CA ASP A 375 35.71 23.79 11.04
C ASP A 375 35.89 22.28 10.75
N PRO A 376 36.72 21.57 11.53
CA PRO A 376 37.05 20.17 11.27
C PRO A 376 35.88 19.19 11.50
N HIS A 377 34.70 19.65 11.94
CA HIS A 377 33.51 18.82 12.10
C HIS A 377 32.43 19.07 11.03
N ALA A 378 32.47 20.20 10.32
CA ALA A 378 31.44 20.56 9.34
C ALA A 378 31.43 19.64 8.10
N ARG A 379 32.59 19.17 7.66
CA ARG A 379 32.78 18.38 6.41
C ARG A 379 33.28 16.94 6.60
N THR A 380 33.31 16.47 7.85
CA THR A 380 33.63 15.08 8.19
C THR A 380 32.39 14.20 8.38
N ARG A 381 31.19 14.78 8.31
CA ARG A 381 29.91 14.08 8.36
C ARG A 381 29.52 13.62 6.96
N SER A 382 29.30 12.32 6.81
CA SER A 382 28.76 11.74 5.57
C SER A 382 27.34 12.25 5.29
N PRO A 383 26.85 12.24 4.03
CA PRO A 383 25.53 12.75 3.68
C PRO A 383 24.37 12.15 4.49
N GLY A 384 24.46 10.87 4.88
CA GLY A 384 23.44 10.23 5.72
C GLY A 384 23.31 10.82 7.13
N GLN A 385 24.39 11.37 7.68
CA GLN A 385 24.41 11.95 9.03
C GLN A 385 23.85 13.38 9.09
N ARG A 386 23.36 13.94 7.97
CA ARG A 386 22.86 15.32 7.83
C ARG A 386 21.35 15.37 8.07
N VAL A 387 20.88 16.32 8.89
CA VAL A 387 19.45 16.47 9.23
C VAL A 387 18.87 17.58 8.37
N CYS A 388 17.88 17.27 7.53
CA CYS A 388 17.40 18.15 6.45
C CYS A 388 15.87 18.23 6.36
N GLU A 389 15.16 17.93 7.45
CA GLU A 389 13.71 17.78 7.50
C GLU A 389 12.95 19.02 6.99
N GLY A 390 12.02 18.80 6.05
CA GLY A 390 11.03 19.78 5.60
C GLY A 390 11.43 20.73 4.47
N ILE A 391 12.63 20.61 3.89
CA ILE A 391 13.14 21.50 2.81
C ILE A 391 14.07 20.79 1.82
N ASP A 392 14.29 21.41 0.66
CA ASP A 392 15.41 21.08 -0.26
C ASP A 392 16.74 21.19 0.51
N PRO A 393 17.77 20.35 0.27
CA PRO A 393 18.65 19.93 1.35
C PRO A 393 19.52 21.05 1.93
N VAL A 394 19.22 21.42 3.17
CA VAL A 394 20.09 22.24 4.02
C VAL A 394 20.37 21.42 5.28
N ASP A 395 21.64 21.14 5.59
CA ASP A 395 22.01 20.47 6.84
C ASP A 395 21.76 21.40 8.02
N LEU A 396 20.68 21.15 8.77
CA LEU A 396 20.17 22.03 9.82
C LEU A 396 21.13 22.18 11.01
N ALA A 397 22.17 21.36 11.09
CA ALA A 397 23.26 21.49 12.06
C ALA A 397 24.34 22.54 11.68
N THR A 398 24.56 22.78 10.38
CA THR A 398 25.58 23.72 9.88
C THR A 398 24.97 24.93 9.19
N GLY A 399 23.77 24.76 8.61
CA GLY A 399 23.11 25.69 7.71
C GLY A 399 23.59 25.59 6.26
N LEU A 400 24.49 24.66 5.92
CA LEU A 400 25.01 24.53 4.55
C LEU A 400 23.95 23.88 3.65
N MET A 401 23.67 24.52 2.52
CA MET A 401 22.87 23.94 1.45
C MET A 401 23.71 22.90 0.72
N TYR A 402 23.11 21.79 0.32
CA TYR A 402 23.73 20.84 -0.58
C TYR A 402 22.71 20.23 -1.55
N LEU A 403 23.18 19.69 -2.67
CA LEU A 403 22.34 18.99 -3.64
C LEU A 403 23.13 17.82 -4.26
N PRO A 404 22.82 16.56 -3.89
CA PRO A 404 23.36 15.40 -4.56
C PRO A 404 22.65 15.19 -5.91
N GLN A 405 23.37 14.68 -6.89
CA GLN A 405 22.86 14.38 -8.23
C GLN A 405 23.51 13.07 -8.69
N THR A 406 22.69 12.03 -8.91
CA THR A 406 23.16 10.77 -9.51
C THR A 406 22.88 10.79 -11.00
N ASP A 407 23.95 10.73 -11.79
CA ASP A 407 23.89 10.91 -13.24
C ASP A 407 23.71 9.54 -13.95
N VAL A 408 24.30 8.46 -13.43
CA VAL A 408 24.01 7.06 -13.84
C VAL A 408 24.40 6.04 -12.76
N VAL A 409 23.61 4.95 -12.65
CA VAL A 409 23.92 3.76 -11.85
C VAL A 409 23.95 2.53 -12.76
N LEU A 410 25.08 1.82 -12.78
CA LEU A 410 25.22 0.54 -13.48
C LEU A 410 25.37 -0.59 -12.45
N PRO A 411 24.48 -1.60 -12.46
CA PRO A 411 24.39 -2.60 -11.41
C PRO A 411 25.46 -3.70 -11.55
N GLY A 412 25.93 -4.23 -10.42
CA GLY A 412 26.80 -5.40 -10.38
C GLY A 412 27.30 -5.72 -8.97
N THR A 413 28.14 -6.75 -8.81
CA THR A 413 28.72 -7.12 -7.49
C THR A 413 29.55 -5.99 -6.87
N LEU A 414 30.22 -5.20 -7.72
CA LEU A 414 30.73 -3.86 -7.41
C LEU A 414 29.99 -2.87 -8.31
N PRO A 415 28.90 -2.22 -7.88
CA PRO A 415 28.17 -1.29 -8.73
C PRO A 415 29.01 -0.10 -9.15
N LEU A 416 28.81 0.39 -10.37
CA LEU A 416 29.42 1.63 -10.85
C LEU A 416 28.38 2.76 -10.75
N VAL A 417 28.60 3.67 -9.82
CA VAL A 417 27.77 4.86 -9.61
C VAL A 417 28.56 6.09 -10.04
N PHE A 418 28.03 6.83 -11.01
CA PHE A 418 28.55 8.13 -11.39
C PHE A 418 27.59 9.22 -10.92
N GLY A 419 28.10 10.08 -10.04
CA GLY A 419 27.33 11.14 -9.40
C GLY A 419 28.20 12.35 -9.08
N ARG A 420 27.53 13.41 -8.64
CA ARG A 420 28.11 14.73 -8.38
C ARG A 420 27.31 15.44 -7.28
N HIS A 421 27.99 16.26 -6.50
CA HIS A 421 27.44 16.88 -5.29
C HIS A 421 27.88 18.34 -5.20
N VAL A 422 26.96 19.27 -4.99
CA VAL A 422 27.27 20.68 -4.70
C VAL A 422 26.94 20.97 -3.24
N GLU A 423 27.77 21.78 -2.59
CA GLU A 423 27.55 22.27 -1.22
C GLU A 423 27.93 23.75 -1.12
N SER A 424 27.18 24.55 -0.35
CA SER A 424 27.49 25.96 -0.16
C SER A 424 28.84 26.15 0.56
N GLY A 425 29.72 26.95 -0.05
CA GLY A 425 31.09 27.16 0.44
C GLY A 425 32.05 25.98 0.18
N TYR A 426 31.66 24.95 -0.59
CA TYR A 426 32.61 23.98 -1.13
C TYR A 426 33.32 24.59 -2.36
N ALA A 427 34.63 24.36 -2.46
CA ALA A 427 35.50 25.03 -3.45
C ALA A 427 36.64 24.14 -4.00
N ALA A 428 36.60 22.83 -3.73
CA ALA A 428 37.62 21.87 -4.14
C ALA A 428 37.25 21.06 -5.41
N GLY A 429 36.12 21.40 -6.04
CA GLY A 429 35.65 20.80 -7.28
C GLY A 429 36.51 21.17 -8.50
N ARG A 430 36.48 20.34 -9.55
CA ARG A 430 37.28 20.56 -10.77
C ARG A 430 36.44 20.43 -12.02
N TRP A 431 36.05 19.22 -12.39
CA TRP A 431 35.56 18.92 -13.75
C TRP A 431 34.15 19.44 -14.03
N PHE A 432 33.32 19.61 -12.99
CA PHE A 432 32.01 20.24 -13.03
C PHE A 432 32.01 21.68 -12.49
N GLY A 433 33.19 22.25 -12.24
CA GLY A 433 33.38 23.56 -11.61
C GLY A 433 33.69 23.49 -10.11
N PRO A 434 34.13 24.62 -9.50
CA PRO A 434 34.70 24.64 -8.15
C PRO A 434 33.75 24.19 -7.04
N ALA A 435 32.45 24.41 -7.22
CA ALA A 435 31.41 24.09 -6.23
C ALA A 435 30.96 22.62 -6.25
N TRP A 436 31.37 21.82 -7.24
CA TRP A 436 30.92 20.43 -7.41
C TRP A 436 32.01 19.41 -7.09
N ALA A 437 31.76 18.52 -6.13
CA ALA A 437 32.42 17.22 -6.05
C ALA A 437 31.79 16.24 -7.06
N SER A 438 32.51 15.19 -7.46
CA SER A 438 31.99 14.13 -8.31
C SER A 438 32.82 12.85 -8.22
N THR A 439 32.29 11.75 -8.76
CA THR A 439 32.98 10.45 -8.84
C THR A 439 34.39 10.54 -9.44
N VAL A 440 34.64 11.46 -10.38
CA VAL A 440 35.95 11.70 -11.04
C VAL A 440 36.76 12.84 -10.42
N ASP A 441 36.19 13.59 -9.48
CA ASP A 441 36.92 14.58 -8.69
C ASP A 441 37.57 13.97 -7.42
N GLN A 442 37.41 12.66 -7.17
CA GLN A 442 38.06 11.97 -6.03
C GLN A 442 39.59 12.07 -6.10
N HIS A 443 40.21 12.59 -5.03
CA HIS A 443 41.67 12.75 -4.96
C HIS A 443 42.21 12.85 -3.54
N LEU A 444 43.54 12.72 -3.41
CA LEU A 444 44.29 13.11 -2.22
C LEU A 444 45.09 14.38 -2.49
N GLU A 445 45.03 15.37 -1.61
CA GLU A 445 45.98 16.49 -1.55
C GLU A 445 47.08 16.17 -0.53
N VAL A 446 48.32 16.05 -1.01
CA VAL A 446 49.51 15.72 -0.21
C VAL A 446 50.40 16.95 -0.15
N ASP A 447 50.82 17.38 1.05
CA ASP A 447 51.94 18.31 1.23
C ASP A 447 52.61 18.17 2.60
N SER A 448 53.60 19.01 2.89
CA SER A 448 54.33 19.12 4.16
C SER A 448 53.57 18.85 5.49
N GLU A 449 52.29 19.19 5.64
CA GLU A 449 51.57 18.98 6.93
C GLU A 449 50.84 17.62 7.02
N GLY A 450 50.51 16.99 5.89
CA GLY A 450 49.76 15.72 5.87
C GLY A 450 49.11 15.41 4.52
N VAL A 451 48.07 14.57 4.57
CA VAL A 451 47.26 14.17 3.41
C VAL A 451 45.79 14.49 3.67
N VAL A 452 45.09 15.05 2.68
CA VAL A 452 43.64 15.31 2.74
C VAL A 452 42.94 14.54 1.63
N PHE A 453 41.99 13.68 1.96
CA PHE A 453 41.11 13.03 0.99
C PHE A 453 39.88 13.88 0.72
N CYS A 454 39.61 14.12 -0.57
CA CYS A 454 38.39 14.72 -1.09
C CYS A 454 37.62 13.63 -1.85
N SER A 455 36.40 13.35 -1.40
CA SER A 455 35.52 12.31 -1.93
C SER A 455 34.62 12.77 -3.09
N GLU A 456 33.86 11.83 -3.63
CA GLU A 456 32.80 12.03 -4.61
C GLU A 456 31.56 12.77 -4.05
N ASP A 457 31.33 12.73 -2.74
CA ASP A 457 30.14 13.26 -2.06
C ASP A 457 30.41 14.50 -1.19
N GLY A 458 31.61 15.08 -1.30
CA GLY A 458 32.02 16.28 -0.57
C GLY A 458 32.57 16.03 0.85
N LEU A 459 32.60 14.78 1.32
CA LEU A 459 33.34 14.40 2.53
C LEU A 459 34.83 14.73 2.39
N VAL A 460 35.39 15.39 3.40
CA VAL A 460 36.82 15.75 3.49
C VAL A 460 37.45 15.11 4.72
N LEU A 461 38.45 14.24 4.53
CA LEU A 461 39.14 13.52 5.62
C LEU A 461 40.62 13.91 5.66
N SER A 462 41.09 14.41 6.82
CA SER A 462 42.50 14.81 7.01
C SER A 462 43.30 13.76 7.78
N TYR A 463 44.51 13.47 7.30
CA TYR A 463 45.42 12.44 7.80
C TYR A 463 46.80 13.03 8.11
N PRO A 464 47.46 12.61 9.21
CA PRO A 464 48.91 12.68 9.32
C PRO A 464 49.59 11.92 8.15
N HIS A 465 50.85 12.23 7.85
CA HIS A 465 51.61 11.49 6.83
C HIS A 465 51.70 9.99 7.15
N PRO A 466 51.16 9.10 6.28
CA PRO A 466 51.33 7.67 6.46
C PRO A 466 52.78 7.24 6.19
N ALA A 467 53.32 6.44 7.09
CA ALA A 467 54.59 5.75 6.84
C ALA A 467 54.39 4.63 5.82
N VAL A 468 55.42 4.35 5.01
CA VAL A 468 55.35 3.33 3.95
C VAL A 468 55.01 1.96 4.54
N GLY A 469 53.93 1.34 4.06
CA GLY A 469 53.43 0.06 4.53
C GLY A 469 52.73 0.08 5.90
N LEU A 470 52.35 1.26 6.40
CA LEU A 470 51.60 1.41 7.66
C LEU A 470 50.35 2.28 7.47
N SER A 471 49.20 1.68 7.77
CA SER A 471 47.90 2.35 7.72
C SER A 471 47.78 3.45 8.79
N THR A 472 47.25 4.60 8.39
CA THR A 472 47.01 5.78 9.23
C THR A 472 45.53 6.16 9.19
N LEU A 473 44.96 6.51 10.34
CA LEU A 473 43.54 6.88 10.45
C LEU A 473 43.35 8.41 10.38
N PRO A 474 42.18 8.89 9.95
CA PRO A 474 41.93 10.32 9.86
C PRO A 474 41.78 10.96 11.24
N GLN A 475 41.96 12.28 11.29
CA GLN A 475 41.83 13.09 12.51
C GLN A 475 40.36 13.24 12.96
N GLY A 476 39.39 13.06 12.05
CA GLY A 476 37.96 13.08 12.31
C GLY A 476 37.16 12.47 11.15
N GLY A 477 35.88 12.16 11.39
CA GLY A 477 34.99 11.50 10.42
C GLY A 477 35.11 9.96 10.37
N PRO A 478 34.54 9.32 9.33
CA PRO A 478 34.66 7.89 9.06
C PRO A 478 36.09 7.37 9.17
N ARG A 479 36.28 6.24 9.88
CA ARG A 479 37.60 5.68 10.22
C ARG A 479 38.20 4.85 9.09
N TRP A 480 38.35 5.44 7.91
CA TRP A 480 38.93 4.81 6.72
C TRP A 480 40.47 4.86 6.77
N PRO A 481 41.19 3.73 6.95
CA PRO A 481 42.65 3.76 6.95
C PRO A 481 43.24 4.09 5.58
N LEU A 482 44.18 5.05 5.58
CA LEU A 482 45.03 5.43 4.47
C LEU A 482 46.42 4.82 4.64
N GLU A 483 46.90 4.06 3.65
CA GLU A 483 48.27 3.53 3.58
C GLU A 483 49.02 4.18 2.42
N ARG A 484 50.33 4.39 2.58
CA ARG A 484 51.25 4.64 1.46
C ARG A 484 51.95 3.34 1.07
N THR A 485 51.80 2.93 -0.18
CA THR A 485 52.35 1.68 -0.71
C THR A 485 53.88 1.71 -0.79
N ARG A 486 54.52 0.58 -1.08
CA ARG A 486 56.00 0.50 -1.22
C ARG A 486 56.49 1.21 -2.48
N GLU A 487 55.62 1.28 -3.47
CA GLU A 487 55.77 1.92 -4.77
C GLU A 487 55.68 3.45 -4.65
N GLY A 488 55.01 3.94 -3.60
CA GLY A 488 54.91 5.35 -3.22
C GLY A 488 53.51 5.95 -3.37
N ASP A 489 52.61 5.20 -4.01
CA ASP A 489 51.18 5.45 -4.20
C ASP A 489 50.38 5.32 -2.89
N TYR A 490 49.07 5.53 -2.94
CA TYR A 490 48.20 5.48 -1.76
C TYR A 490 47.02 4.53 -1.93
N ALA A 491 46.66 3.85 -0.85
CA ALA A 491 45.47 3.00 -0.76
C ALA A 491 44.60 3.46 0.42
N LEU A 492 43.36 3.85 0.15
CA LEU A 492 42.36 4.21 1.15
C LEU A 492 41.32 3.09 1.23
N THR A 493 41.25 2.40 2.37
CA THR A 493 40.30 1.30 2.58
C THR A 493 39.07 1.81 3.34
N ASP A 494 37.87 1.52 2.84
CA ASP A 494 36.66 1.54 3.66
C ASP A 494 36.46 0.14 4.29
N PRO A 495 36.65 -0.03 5.61
CA PRO A 495 36.55 -1.35 6.24
C PRO A 495 35.16 -1.96 6.14
N GLY A 496 34.10 -1.13 6.07
CA GLY A 496 32.72 -1.57 5.94
C GLY A 496 32.48 -2.23 4.59
N SER A 497 32.55 -1.45 3.50
CA SER A 497 32.33 -1.97 2.14
C SER A 497 33.36 -3.04 1.76
N GLY A 498 34.55 -2.97 2.35
CA GLY A 498 35.71 -3.72 1.87
C GLY A 498 36.24 -3.19 0.54
N GLN A 499 35.83 -1.99 0.12
CA GLN A 499 36.39 -1.32 -1.04
C GLN A 499 37.72 -0.67 -0.68
N VAL A 500 38.67 -0.77 -1.59
CA VAL A 500 39.94 -0.04 -1.55
C VAL A 500 39.99 0.90 -2.74
N ARG A 501 40.14 2.19 -2.47
CA ARG A 501 40.40 3.25 -3.46
C ARG A 501 41.92 3.42 -3.57
N HIS A 502 42.46 3.20 -4.76
CA HIS A 502 43.88 3.37 -5.07
C HIS A 502 44.10 4.70 -5.77
N PHE A 503 45.14 5.43 -5.36
CA PHE A 503 45.49 6.74 -5.90
C PHE A 503 46.95 6.79 -6.34
N THR A 504 47.16 7.10 -7.62
CA THR A 504 48.50 7.24 -8.22
C THR A 504 49.17 8.50 -7.68
N ALA A 505 50.36 8.37 -7.10
CA ALA A 505 51.07 9.45 -6.42
C ALA A 505 51.54 10.57 -7.39
N PRO A 506 51.75 11.80 -6.87
CA PRO A 506 52.31 12.89 -7.67
C PRO A 506 53.66 12.53 -8.28
N PRO A 507 53.96 12.91 -9.54
CA PRO A 507 55.26 12.68 -10.16
C PRO A 507 56.41 13.22 -9.29
N GLY A 508 57.33 12.33 -8.91
CA GLY A 508 58.44 12.63 -7.99
C GLY A 508 58.17 12.35 -6.51
N GLY A 509 56.97 11.88 -6.14
CA GLY A 509 56.68 11.30 -4.82
C GLY A 509 56.59 12.29 -3.64
N GLY A 510 56.46 13.58 -3.91
CA GLY A 510 56.30 14.67 -2.93
C GLY A 510 54.98 15.42 -3.07
N ASP A 511 54.96 16.69 -2.64
CA ASP A 511 53.75 17.53 -2.50
C ASP A 511 52.94 17.73 -3.80
N GLY A 512 51.73 17.18 -3.84
CA GLY A 512 50.83 17.31 -4.98
C GLY A 512 49.50 16.58 -4.83
N VAL A 513 48.82 16.41 -5.96
CA VAL A 513 47.54 15.68 -6.02
C VAL A 513 47.82 14.24 -6.42
N ALA A 514 47.39 13.28 -5.62
CA ALA A 514 47.24 11.90 -6.06
C ALA A 514 45.83 11.72 -6.62
N VAL A 515 45.71 11.33 -7.89
CA VAL A 515 44.41 11.14 -8.56
C VAL A 515 43.91 9.72 -8.34
N ILE A 516 42.59 9.52 -8.29
CA ILE A 516 42.02 8.18 -8.22
C ILE A 516 42.38 7.38 -9.48
N ASP A 517 42.81 6.14 -9.29
CA ASP A 517 43.25 5.24 -10.36
C ASP A 517 42.32 4.02 -10.45
N GLN A 518 42.00 3.42 -9.30
CA GLN A 518 41.18 2.21 -9.25
C GLN A 518 40.35 2.12 -7.96
N ILE A 519 39.15 1.56 -8.06
CA ILE A 519 38.39 1.02 -6.92
C ILE A 519 38.36 -0.49 -7.07
N THR A 520 38.72 -1.22 -6.01
CA THR A 520 38.68 -2.69 -5.94
C THR A 520 37.84 -3.15 -4.76
N ASP A 521 37.17 -4.31 -4.88
CA ASP A 521 36.51 -4.97 -3.74
C ASP A 521 37.22 -6.24 -3.26
N ARG A 522 36.70 -6.87 -2.20
CA ARG A 522 37.25 -8.10 -1.59
C ARG A 522 37.27 -9.34 -2.51
N HIS A 523 36.60 -9.30 -3.67
CA HIS A 523 36.60 -10.38 -4.66
C HIS A 523 37.57 -10.11 -5.83
N GLY A 524 38.26 -8.97 -5.83
CA GLY A 524 39.09 -8.53 -6.95
C GLY A 524 38.27 -7.95 -8.12
N ASN A 525 36.99 -7.66 -7.90
CA ASN A 525 36.19 -6.87 -8.84
C ASN A 525 36.74 -5.44 -8.85
N TRP A 526 36.78 -4.81 -10.02
CA TRP A 526 37.42 -3.50 -10.18
C TRP A 526 36.66 -2.50 -11.05
N ILE A 527 36.97 -1.23 -10.82
CA ILE A 527 36.62 -0.05 -11.60
C ILE A 527 37.91 0.76 -11.78
N THR A 528 38.36 1.04 -13.00
CA THR A 528 39.53 1.88 -13.29
C THR A 528 39.13 3.24 -13.84
N PHE A 529 39.94 4.26 -13.55
CA PHE A 529 39.74 5.66 -13.92
C PHE A 529 40.83 6.07 -14.92
N ASP A 530 40.49 6.00 -16.21
CA ASP A 530 41.42 6.29 -17.30
C ASP A 530 41.65 7.81 -17.38
N HIS A 531 42.89 8.26 -17.20
CA HIS A 531 43.31 9.67 -17.33
C HIS A 531 44.32 9.86 -18.47
N THR A 532 44.33 11.04 -19.11
CA THR A 532 45.41 11.42 -20.06
C THR A 532 46.71 11.74 -19.30
N PRO A 533 47.89 11.81 -19.96
CA PRO A 533 49.15 12.20 -19.31
C PRO A 533 49.12 13.58 -18.62
N GLU A 534 48.20 14.45 -19.01
CA GLU A 534 47.96 15.77 -18.44
C GLU A 534 47.03 15.75 -17.21
N GLY A 535 46.44 14.59 -16.88
CA GLY A 535 45.53 14.39 -15.76
C GLY A 535 44.04 14.56 -16.09
N THR A 536 43.67 14.63 -17.37
CA THR A 536 42.28 14.80 -17.81
C THR A 536 41.52 13.46 -17.80
N PRO A 537 40.31 13.35 -17.20
CA PRO A 537 39.54 12.11 -17.20
C PRO A 537 39.05 11.78 -18.62
N ALA A 538 39.31 10.55 -19.06
CA ALA A 538 38.94 10.06 -20.39
C ALA A 538 37.80 9.04 -20.33
N ALA A 539 37.85 8.11 -19.36
CA ALA A 539 36.83 7.09 -19.16
C ALA A 539 36.84 6.51 -17.74
N ILE A 540 35.75 5.86 -17.35
CA ILE A 540 35.74 4.89 -16.25
C ILE A 540 35.39 3.53 -16.84
N THR A 541 36.23 2.52 -16.59
CA THR A 541 36.04 1.16 -17.11
C THR A 541 35.76 0.20 -15.95
N HIS A 542 34.71 -0.60 -16.05
CA HIS A 542 34.32 -1.61 -15.06
C HIS A 542 34.69 -3.01 -15.56
N HIS A 543 35.17 -3.87 -14.67
CA HIS A 543 35.62 -5.22 -14.99
C HIS A 543 34.60 -6.08 -15.77
N ALA A 544 33.29 -5.81 -15.64
CA ALA A 544 32.24 -6.57 -16.30
C ALA A 544 31.95 -6.14 -17.75
N GLY A 545 32.53 -5.04 -18.22
CA GLY A 545 32.35 -4.51 -19.58
C GLY A 545 31.75 -3.11 -19.66
N TYR A 546 31.17 -2.57 -18.59
CA TYR A 546 30.65 -1.20 -18.63
C TYR A 546 31.77 -0.18 -18.83
N ARG A 547 31.58 0.75 -19.77
CA ARG A 547 32.50 1.87 -19.96
C ARG A 547 31.77 3.21 -20.06
N LEU A 548 31.98 4.06 -19.07
CA LEU A 548 31.62 5.47 -19.16
C LEU A 548 32.76 6.22 -19.85
N ARG A 549 32.42 7.07 -20.83
CA ARG A 549 33.39 7.92 -21.55
C ARG A 549 33.01 9.38 -21.40
N PHE A 550 34.01 10.24 -21.30
CA PHE A 550 33.83 11.67 -21.15
C PHE A 550 34.24 12.41 -22.42
N THR A 551 33.43 13.39 -22.83
CA THR A 551 33.90 14.48 -23.69
C THR A 551 34.37 15.61 -22.79
N VAL A 552 35.60 16.09 -22.98
CA VAL A 552 36.18 17.20 -22.21
C VAL A 552 36.57 18.34 -23.14
N GLU A 553 36.11 19.54 -22.82
CA GLU A 553 36.38 20.78 -23.55
C GLU A 553 36.63 21.90 -22.52
N ASP A 554 37.61 22.79 -22.76
CA ASP A 554 37.97 23.90 -21.86
C ASP A 554 38.09 23.52 -20.36
N ASP A 555 38.78 22.41 -20.07
CA ASP A 555 38.96 21.80 -18.74
C ASP A 555 37.63 21.45 -18.02
N ARG A 556 36.57 21.11 -18.78
CA ARG A 556 35.25 20.71 -18.26
C ARG A 556 34.70 19.48 -18.98
N ILE A 557 34.03 18.59 -18.26
CA ILE A 557 33.29 17.48 -18.87
C ILE A 557 32.03 18.06 -19.52
N THR A 558 31.90 17.96 -20.85
CA THR A 558 30.75 18.49 -21.64
C THR A 558 29.80 17.40 -22.12
N ALA A 559 30.18 16.12 -22.05
CA ALA A 559 29.25 15.00 -22.21
C ALA A 559 29.71 13.72 -21.50
N LEU A 560 28.73 12.92 -21.10
CA LEU A 560 28.86 11.57 -20.55
C LEU A 560 28.21 10.58 -21.51
N HIS A 561 28.95 9.54 -21.89
CA HIS A 561 28.47 8.47 -22.77
C HIS A 561 28.64 7.12 -22.09
N LEU A 562 27.73 6.18 -22.36
CA LEU A 562 27.85 4.77 -22.01
C LEU A 562 28.18 3.96 -23.27
N SER A 563 29.05 2.97 -23.12
CA SER A 563 29.34 1.96 -24.13
C SER A 563 29.65 0.62 -23.46
N ASP A 564 29.44 -0.47 -24.19
CA ASP A 564 29.99 -1.78 -23.83
C ASP A 564 31.44 -1.88 -24.34
N ALA A 565 32.41 -2.04 -23.44
CA ALA A 565 33.82 -2.15 -23.78
C ALA A 565 34.16 -3.37 -24.67
N THR A 566 33.24 -4.34 -24.77
CA THR A 566 33.38 -5.57 -25.56
C THR A 566 32.74 -5.49 -26.95
N VAL A 567 31.89 -4.49 -27.21
CA VAL A 567 31.16 -4.30 -28.48
C VAL A 567 31.61 -3.00 -29.16
N PRO A 568 32.36 -3.07 -30.28
CA PRO A 568 32.72 -1.88 -31.03
C PRO A 568 31.49 -1.10 -31.54
N ASP A 569 31.57 0.22 -31.46
CA ASP A 569 30.59 1.20 -31.98
C ASP A 569 29.20 1.24 -31.32
N ASP A 570 28.96 0.53 -30.19
CA ASP A 570 27.74 0.65 -29.38
C ASP A 570 27.90 1.71 -28.26
N GLU A 571 27.82 3.00 -28.63
CA GLU A 571 27.94 4.15 -27.72
C GLU A 571 26.67 5.03 -27.73
N VAL A 572 26.20 5.40 -26.54
CA VAL A 572 25.05 6.30 -26.35
C VAL A 572 25.40 7.44 -25.40
N THR A 573 25.18 8.69 -25.82
CA THR A 573 25.24 9.87 -24.93
C THR A 573 24.12 9.81 -23.90
N LEU A 574 24.48 9.75 -22.62
CA LEU A 574 23.52 9.81 -21.50
C LEU A 574 23.14 11.25 -21.20
N LEU A 575 24.17 12.09 -21.01
CA LEU A 575 24.04 13.45 -20.54
C LEU A 575 25.02 14.36 -21.28
N ARG A 576 24.61 15.60 -21.56
CA ARG A 576 25.51 16.70 -21.92
C ARG A 576 25.63 17.66 -20.75
N TYR A 577 26.66 18.49 -20.74
CA TYR A 577 26.90 19.48 -19.69
C TYR A 577 27.33 20.80 -20.32
N GLY A 578 26.95 21.90 -19.70
CA GLY A 578 27.20 23.25 -20.18
C GLY A 578 27.39 24.22 -19.02
N TYR A 579 28.16 25.27 -19.28
CA TYR A 579 28.84 26.03 -18.24
C TYR A 579 28.62 27.53 -18.43
N SER A 580 28.60 28.27 -17.31
CA SER A 580 28.75 29.73 -17.28
C SER A 580 29.82 30.06 -16.26
N ASP A 581 30.78 30.90 -16.64
CA ASP A 581 31.83 31.41 -15.75
C ASP A 581 32.62 30.31 -15.00
N GLY A 582 32.76 29.14 -15.64
CA GLY A 582 33.45 27.96 -15.12
C GLY A 582 32.64 27.08 -14.17
N ASN A 583 31.39 27.45 -13.84
CA ASN A 583 30.44 26.67 -13.06
C ASN A 583 29.46 25.91 -13.97
N LEU A 584 29.01 24.72 -13.56
CA LEU A 584 27.99 23.98 -14.30
C LEU A 584 26.65 24.73 -14.26
N ALA A 585 26.26 25.32 -15.38
CA ALA A 585 24.97 25.97 -15.56
C ALA A 585 23.88 25.01 -16.05
N SER A 586 24.29 23.86 -16.61
CA SER A 586 23.38 22.92 -17.26
C SER A 586 23.88 21.47 -17.39
N VAL A 587 23.07 20.47 -17.06
CA VAL A 587 23.11 19.12 -17.70
C VAL A 587 22.22 19.12 -18.98
N THR A 588 22.11 18.03 -19.77
CA THR A 588 21.05 17.70 -20.78
C THR A 588 20.94 16.18 -21.05
N ASN A 589 19.90 15.48 -20.52
CA ASN A 589 19.49 14.09 -20.86
C ASN A 589 18.70 14.00 -22.18
N SER A 590 18.29 12.78 -22.55
CA SER A 590 17.57 12.43 -23.78
C SER A 590 16.38 13.32 -24.17
N SER A 591 15.63 13.89 -23.22
CA SER A 591 14.46 14.74 -23.52
C SER A 591 14.80 16.12 -24.10
N GLY A 592 16.06 16.55 -24.09
CA GLY A 592 16.52 17.84 -24.64
C GLY A 592 16.15 19.13 -23.86
N LEU A 593 15.14 19.11 -22.99
CA LEU A 593 14.69 20.24 -22.10
C LEU A 593 15.57 20.45 -20.84
N PRO A 594 15.48 21.56 -20.01
CA PRO A 594 16.57 21.83 -19.00
C PRO A 594 16.44 22.47 -17.54
N LEU A 595 16.98 21.81 -16.46
CA LEU A 595 17.20 22.16 -14.99
C LEU A 595 18.29 23.21 -14.68
N ARG A 596 18.06 24.47 -15.04
CA ARG A 596 19.12 25.49 -15.04
C ARG A 596 19.66 25.74 -13.63
N PHE A 597 20.98 25.68 -13.44
CA PHE A 597 21.64 26.09 -12.20
C PHE A 597 22.09 27.55 -12.29
N ALA A 598 21.83 28.34 -11.25
CA ALA A 598 22.33 29.70 -11.11
C ALA A 598 23.17 29.85 -9.83
N TYR A 599 24.16 30.74 -9.88
CA TYR A 599 25.12 30.95 -8.79
C TYR A 599 25.25 32.42 -8.43
N ASP A 600 25.62 32.71 -7.18
CA ASP A 600 26.05 34.05 -6.79
C ASP A 600 27.54 34.31 -7.10
N GLY A 601 28.01 35.53 -6.83
CA GLY A 601 29.40 35.92 -7.02
C GLY A 601 30.42 35.22 -6.10
N ARG A 602 29.98 34.38 -5.15
CA ARG A 602 30.82 33.50 -4.33
C ARG A 602 30.83 32.06 -4.86
N GLY A 603 30.07 31.76 -5.92
CA GLY A 603 29.96 30.42 -6.50
C GLY A 603 28.97 29.50 -5.78
N ARG A 604 28.09 30.03 -4.92
CA ARG A 604 27.05 29.24 -4.25
C ARG A 604 25.83 29.11 -5.15
N LEU A 605 25.22 27.92 -5.19
CA LEU A 605 24.01 27.67 -5.97
C LEU A 605 22.83 28.42 -5.34
N VAL A 606 22.32 29.44 -6.04
CA VAL A 606 21.17 30.27 -5.59
C VAL A 606 19.85 29.83 -6.19
N SER A 607 19.85 29.04 -7.26
CA SER A 607 18.65 28.36 -7.73
C SER A 607 18.94 27.18 -8.65
N TRP A 608 18.00 26.24 -8.69
CA TRP A 608 17.82 25.29 -9.78
C TRP A 608 16.43 25.50 -10.44
N ARG A 609 16.25 25.09 -11.70
CA ARG A 609 14.95 25.22 -12.42
C ARG A 609 14.75 24.13 -13.45
N ASP A 610 13.93 23.12 -13.14
CA ASP A 610 13.78 21.80 -13.78
C ASP A 610 13.39 21.80 -15.28
N THR A 611 13.33 20.63 -15.94
CA THR A 611 12.87 20.52 -17.35
C THR A 611 11.42 20.90 -17.56
N ASN A 612 10.61 20.85 -16.51
CA ASN A 612 9.22 21.26 -16.46
C ASN A 612 9.05 22.76 -16.12
N ASP A 613 10.15 23.52 -16.16
CA ASP A 613 10.30 24.95 -15.91
C ASP A 613 9.94 25.41 -14.48
N ARG A 614 10.10 24.52 -13.48
CA ARG A 614 9.84 24.80 -12.05
C ARG A 614 11.12 25.10 -11.31
N SER A 615 11.15 26.21 -10.58
CA SER A 615 12.33 26.73 -9.91
C SER A 615 12.31 26.49 -8.40
N TYR A 616 13.49 26.30 -7.82
CA TYR A 616 13.73 26.40 -6.38
C TYR A 616 14.90 27.34 -6.11
N HIS A 617 14.79 28.14 -5.06
CA HIS A 617 15.68 29.26 -4.76
C HIS A 617 16.28 29.16 -3.36
N HIS A 618 17.51 29.65 -3.22
CA HIS A 618 18.28 29.68 -1.97
C HIS A 618 18.90 31.07 -1.76
N THR A 619 18.79 31.59 -0.54
CA THR A 619 19.47 32.83 -0.08
C THR A 619 20.40 32.50 1.07
N TYR A 620 21.56 33.15 1.13
CA TYR A 620 22.64 32.83 2.08
C TYR A 620 23.11 34.03 2.91
N ASP A 621 23.63 33.77 4.11
CA ASP A 621 24.41 34.74 4.88
C ASP A 621 25.88 34.79 4.45
N ASP A 622 26.68 35.65 5.09
CA ASP A 622 28.11 35.79 4.79
C ASP A 622 28.98 34.58 5.22
N ARG A 623 28.41 33.64 5.98
CA ARG A 623 29.04 32.40 6.47
C ARG A 623 28.64 31.17 5.63
N ASP A 624 28.09 31.40 4.44
CA ASP A 624 27.66 30.37 3.48
C ASP A 624 26.47 29.51 3.95
N ARG A 625 25.74 29.96 4.99
CA ARG A 625 24.55 29.28 5.51
C ARG A 625 23.29 29.78 4.82
N CYS A 626 22.41 28.87 4.43
CA CYS A 626 21.09 29.19 3.88
C CYS A 626 20.21 29.87 4.94
N VAL A 627 19.62 31.02 4.61
CA VAL A 627 18.71 31.80 5.49
C VAL A 627 17.28 31.87 4.96
N ALA A 628 17.07 31.52 3.69
CA ALA A 628 15.74 31.33 3.11
C ALA A 628 15.85 30.38 1.92
N ALA A 629 14.85 29.50 1.78
CA ALA A 629 14.73 28.55 0.70
C ALA A 629 13.26 28.53 0.22
N GLY A 630 12.98 28.23 -1.06
CA GLY A 630 11.60 28.16 -1.53
C GLY A 630 11.44 28.00 -3.04
N GLY A 631 10.36 27.31 -3.42
CA GLY A 631 9.99 27.01 -4.80
C GLY A 631 8.97 27.97 -5.39
N ASP A 632 8.87 27.93 -6.71
CA ASP A 632 7.78 28.59 -7.45
C ASP A 632 6.41 28.20 -6.86
N GLY A 633 5.44 29.13 -6.89
CA GLY A 633 4.14 28.93 -6.26
C GLY A 633 4.12 28.96 -4.72
N GLY A 634 5.28 29.17 -4.08
CA GLY A 634 5.41 29.18 -2.61
C GLY A 634 5.63 27.79 -2.01
N HIS A 635 5.81 26.75 -2.83
CA HIS A 635 6.06 25.39 -2.34
C HIS A 635 7.40 25.31 -1.60
N LEU A 636 7.44 24.55 -0.49
CA LEU A 636 8.58 24.36 0.42
C LEU A 636 9.33 25.66 0.76
N THR A 637 8.59 26.78 0.89
CA THR A 637 9.16 28.08 1.24
C THR A 637 9.38 28.17 2.75
N VAL A 638 10.59 28.50 3.19
CA VAL A 638 10.92 28.73 4.60
C VAL A 638 11.90 29.87 4.78
N THR A 639 12.00 30.34 6.02
CA THR A 639 13.15 31.10 6.51
C THR A 639 13.90 30.30 7.57
N LEU A 640 15.24 30.41 7.57
CA LEU A 640 16.11 29.79 8.56
C LEU A 640 16.82 30.87 9.38
N THR A 641 16.76 30.74 10.70
CA THR A 641 17.48 31.62 11.62
C THR A 641 18.39 30.81 12.53
N TYR A 642 19.53 31.40 12.90
CA TYR A 642 20.57 30.74 13.68
C TYR A 642 20.95 31.62 14.86
N THR A 643 20.96 31.06 16.07
CA THR A 643 21.50 31.77 17.23
C THR A 643 23.03 31.75 17.22
N ASP A 644 23.64 32.73 17.91
CA ASP A 644 25.01 32.55 18.38
C ASP A 644 25.07 31.41 19.43
N PRO A 645 26.26 30.85 19.72
CA PRO A 645 26.39 29.80 20.74
C PRO A 645 25.99 30.29 22.13
N ASP A 646 25.19 29.49 22.84
CA ASP A 646 24.82 29.77 24.22
C ASP A 646 26.08 29.86 25.12
N PRO A 647 26.27 30.93 25.91
CA PRO A 647 27.48 31.11 26.71
C PRO A 647 27.74 30.07 27.81
N ALA A 648 26.73 29.30 28.21
CA ALA A 648 26.83 28.29 29.26
C ALA A 648 26.98 26.86 28.71
N THR A 649 26.30 26.52 27.61
CA THR A 649 26.32 25.16 27.02
C THR A 649 27.13 25.05 25.74
N GLY A 650 27.43 26.17 25.07
CA GLY A 650 28.05 26.20 23.74
C GLY A 650 27.13 25.74 22.60
N THR A 651 25.84 25.50 22.85
CA THR A 651 24.89 25.03 21.84
C THR A 651 24.32 26.18 21.02
N THR A 652 24.15 25.99 19.71
CA THR A 652 23.38 26.89 18.83
C THR A 652 21.99 26.34 18.57
N THR A 653 21.02 27.18 18.20
CA THR A 653 19.72 26.74 17.70
C THR A 653 19.50 27.20 16.27
N THR A 654 19.14 26.26 15.39
CA THR A 654 18.59 26.54 14.06
C THR A 654 17.07 26.52 14.16
N THR A 655 16.39 27.54 13.66
CA THR A 655 14.91 27.58 13.60
C THR A 655 14.46 27.73 12.16
N VAL A 656 13.71 26.74 11.68
CA VAL A 656 13.06 26.74 10.36
C VAL A 656 11.63 27.25 10.56
N THR A 657 11.23 28.27 9.80
CA THR A 657 9.91 28.90 9.92
C THR A 657 9.19 28.97 8.57
N THR A 658 7.99 28.40 8.50
CA THR A 658 7.11 28.41 7.31
C THR A 658 6.45 29.79 7.11
N PRO A 659 5.81 30.09 5.96
CA PRO A 659 5.17 31.38 5.72
C PRO A 659 3.97 31.64 6.63
N GLU A 660 3.35 30.59 7.15
CA GLU A 660 2.26 30.61 8.14
C GLU A 660 2.78 30.84 9.59
N GLY A 661 4.10 30.97 9.76
CA GLY A 661 4.74 31.20 11.06
C GLY A 661 4.90 29.93 11.91
N HIS A 662 4.75 28.74 11.32
CA HIS A 662 4.98 27.48 12.01
C HIS A 662 6.50 27.26 12.13
N ALA A 663 7.01 26.99 13.32
CA ALA A 663 8.44 27.05 13.60
C ALA A 663 8.97 25.75 14.24
N THR A 664 9.83 25.04 13.52
CA THR A 664 10.56 23.86 14.01
C THR A 664 11.96 24.27 14.46
N ARG A 665 12.42 23.79 15.62
CA ARG A 665 13.70 24.19 16.24
C ARG A 665 14.63 23.00 16.42
N TYR A 666 15.89 23.18 16.05
CA TYR A 666 16.94 22.18 16.13
C TYR A 666 18.06 22.72 17.02
N VAL A 667 18.29 22.09 18.18
CA VAL A 667 19.38 22.44 19.11
C VAL A 667 20.61 21.64 18.70
N VAL A 668 21.71 22.35 18.45
CA VAL A 668 22.94 21.81 17.87
C VAL A 668 24.09 22.01 18.84
N ASN A 669 24.90 20.97 19.06
CA ASN A 669 26.09 21.06 19.91
C ASN A 669 27.35 21.47 19.13
N ALA A 670 28.46 21.72 19.85
CA ALA A 670 29.73 22.16 19.29
C ALA A 670 30.38 21.18 18.27
N ARG A 671 29.86 19.95 18.13
CA ARG A 671 30.32 18.94 17.14
C ARG A 671 29.36 18.81 15.94
N ARG A 672 28.48 19.80 15.73
CA ARG A 672 27.48 19.80 14.64
C ARG A 672 26.47 18.64 14.71
N GLN A 673 26.11 18.22 15.91
CA GLN A 673 25.09 17.18 16.14
C GLN A 673 23.78 17.80 16.63
N VAL A 674 22.64 17.38 16.07
CA VAL A 674 21.30 17.81 16.50
C VAL A 674 20.88 17.02 17.73
N ILE A 675 20.97 17.65 18.91
CA ILE A 675 20.68 17.01 20.21
C ILE A 675 19.23 17.18 20.68
N ALA A 676 18.46 18.08 20.05
CA ALA A 676 17.02 18.15 20.24
C ALA A 676 16.31 18.73 19.00
N THR A 677 15.13 18.21 18.68
CA THR A 677 14.22 18.76 17.67
C THR A 677 12.87 19.05 18.34
N THR A 678 12.36 20.28 18.21
CA THR A 678 11.03 20.70 18.72
C THR A 678 10.14 21.07 17.55
N ASP A 679 8.98 20.43 17.42
CA ASP A 679 7.99 20.69 16.36
C ASP A 679 7.21 22.01 16.58
N PRO A 680 6.40 22.47 15.59
CA PRO A 680 5.60 23.69 15.73
C PRO A 680 4.50 23.64 16.81
N LEU A 681 4.23 22.48 17.40
CA LEU A 681 3.27 22.28 18.50
C LEU A 681 3.97 22.17 19.87
N GLY A 682 5.31 22.18 19.90
CA GLY A 682 6.13 22.10 21.11
C GLY A 682 6.55 20.68 21.53
N ALA A 683 6.18 19.64 20.77
CA ALA A 683 6.65 18.29 21.03
C ALA A 683 8.16 18.22 20.74
N THR A 684 8.94 17.70 21.70
CA THR A 684 10.42 17.72 21.62
C THR A 684 11.00 16.32 21.71
N VAL A 685 11.81 15.96 20.71
CA VAL A 685 12.64 14.74 20.69
C VAL A 685 14.06 15.12 21.11
N HIS A 686 14.71 14.29 21.92
CA HIS A 686 16.11 14.47 22.32
C HIS A 686 16.99 13.33 21.82
N THR A 687 18.19 13.64 21.35
CA THR A 687 19.17 12.65 20.85
C THR A 687 20.52 12.88 21.51
N THR A 688 21.16 11.81 21.98
CA THR A 688 22.53 11.82 22.49
C THR A 688 23.44 11.04 21.57
N TYR A 689 24.72 11.42 21.53
CA TYR A 689 25.73 10.83 20.64
C TYR A 689 27.05 10.67 21.38
N ASP A 690 27.85 9.68 20.98
CA ASP A 690 29.24 9.55 21.41
C ASP A 690 30.19 10.48 20.63
N THR A 691 31.50 10.38 20.90
CA THR A 691 32.57 11.18 20.30
C THR A 691 32.86 10.86 18.82
N GLN A 692 32.20 9.85 18.24
CA GLN A 692 32.37 9.40 16.85
C GLN A 692 31.10 9.64 16.01
N ASP A 693 30.21 10.51 16.49
CA ASP A 693 28.94 10.90 15.87
C ASP A 693 27.91 9.77 15.73
N ARG A 694 28.05 8.72 16.55
CA ARG A 694 27.08 7.61 16.65
C ARG A 694 26.04 7.90 17.72
N VAL A 695 24.76 7.68 17.42
CA VAL A 695 23.65 7.89 18.37
C VAL A 695 23.77 6.91 19.55
N THR A 696 23.73 7.40 20.79
CA THR A 696 23.78 6.58 22.02
C THR A 696 22.44 6.49 22.74
N SER A 697 21.56 7.48 22.58
CA SER A 697 20.15 7.36 22.96
C SER A 697 19.25 8.32 22.18
N ARG A 698 17.97 7.97 22.06
CA ARG A 698 16.92 8.86 21.57
C ARG A 698 15.72 8.81 22.52
N THR A 699 15.18 9.97 22.87
CA THR A 699 14.02 10.14 23.76
C THR A 699 12.90 10.83 22.99
N ASP A 700 11.71 10.23 22.96
CA ASP A 700 10.53 10.82 22.29
C ASP A 700 9.89 11.96 23.12
N ALA A 701 8.89 12.61 22.54
CA ALA A 701 8.14 13.70 23.19
C ALA A 701 7.26 13.27 24.38
N LEU A 702 7.18 11.98 24.69
CA LEU A 702 6.53 11.42 25.88
C LEU A 702 7.55 11.00 26.96
N GLY A 703 8.85 11.08 26.67
CA GLY A 703 9.94 10.68 27.57
C GLY A 703 10.38 9.22 27.42
N HIS A 704 9.85 8.47 26.45
CA HIS A 704 10.27 7.10 26.17
C HIS A 704 11.66 7.11 25.54
N THR A 705 12.62 6.38 26.12
CA THR A 705 14.03 6.40 25.70
C THR A 705 14.49 5.06 25.13
N THR A 706 15.03 5.08 23.92
CA THR A 706 15.79 3.98 23.30
C THR A 706 17.28 4.26 23.49
N HIS A 707 18.07 3.24 23.86
CA HIS A 707 19.53 3.30 23.98
C HIS A 707 20.22 2.40 22.96
N TYR A 708 21.40 2.81 22.50
CA TYR A 708 22.19 2.11 21.49
C TYR A 708 23.61 1.87 22.02
N ARG A 709 24.16 0.68 21.75
CA ARG A 709 25.49 0.25 22.19
C ARG A 709 26.34 -0.10 20.98
N TRP A 710 27.55 0.44 20.92
CA TRP A 710 28.47 0.29 19.78
C TRP A 710 29.79 -0.36 20.24
N ASP A 711 30.44 -1.10 19.37
CA ASP A 711 31.82 -1.57 19.60
C ASP A 711 32.88 -0.54 19.14
N ASP A 712 34.16 -0.85 19.38
CA ASP A 712 35.29 0.00 18.98
C ASP A 712 35.49 0.09 17.45
N ALA A 713 34.88 -0.81 16.67
CA ALA A 713 34.99 -0.89 15.22
C ALA A 713 33.89 -0.11 14.48
N GLY A 714 32.83 0.33 15.17
CA GLY A 714 31.71 1.06 14.57
C GLY A 714 30.40 0.27 14.48
N ASN A 715 30.37 -0.99 14.93
CA ASN A 715 29.19 -1.84 14.78
C ASN A 715 28.19 -1.64 15.93
N LEU A 716 26.90 -1.61 15.61
CA LEU A 716 25.81 -1.56 16.59
C LEU A 716 25.66 -2.94 17.25
N VAL A 717 26.14 -3.11 18.47
CA VAL A 717 26.12 -4.40 19.19
C VAL A 717 24.90 -4.61 20.07
N GLY A 718 24.13 -3.55 20.37
CA GLY A 718 22.87 -3.69 21.12
C GLY A 718 21.95 -2.48 21.06
N VAL A 719 20.65 -2.75 21.17
CA VAL A 719 19.57 -1.75 21.21
C VAL A 719 18.65 -2.07 22.37
N VAL A 720 18.51 -1.15 23.33
CA VAL A 720 17.59 -1.27 24.48
C VAL A 720 16.41 -0.34 24.26
N ARG A 721 15.19 -0.90 24.21
CA ARG A 721 13.94 -0.14 24.02
C ARG A 721 13.43 0.51 25.31
N PRO A 722 12.44 1.43 25.24
CA PRO A 722 11.77 1.99 26.40
C PRO A 722 11.12 0.96 27.35
N ASP A 723 10.79 -0.25 26.88
CA ASP A 723 10.30 -1.35 27.72
C ASP A 723 11.41 -2.12 28.46
N GLY A 724 12.65 -1.63 28.39
CA GLY A 724 13.84 -2.21 29.05
C GLY A 724 14.34 -3.50 28.40
N ARG A 725 13.73 -3.94 27.29
CA ARG A 725 14.17 -5.13 26.56
C ARG A 725 15.28 -4.78 25.57
N GLU A 726 16.16 -5.74 25.33
CA GLU A 726 17.33 -5.57 24.47
C GLU A 726 17.34 -6.58 23.32
N ALA A 727 17.79 -6.12 22.15
CA ALA A 727 18.31 -6.96 21.07
C ALA A 727 19.83 -6.75 20.95
N THR A 728 20.58 -7.78 20.53
CA THR A 728 22.04 -7.71 20.37
C THR A 728 22.54 -8.30 19.04
N ALA A 729 23.74 -7.90 18.64
CA ALA A 729 24.42 -8.38 17.44
C ALA A 729 25.87 -8.73 17.74
N ALA A 730 26.39 -9.77 17.08
CA ALA A 730 27.79 -10.14 17.09
C ALA A 730 28.35 -10.12 15.66
N TYR A 731 29.58 -9.65 15.52
CA TYR A 731 30.23 -9.39 14.23
C TYR A 731 31.51 -10.21 14.08
N ASN A 732 31.87 -10.55 12.84
CA ASN A 732 33.21 -11.05 12.54
C ASN A 732 34.21 -9.90 12.33
N THR A 733 35.47 -10.24 12.05
CA THR A 733 36.56 -9.27 11.80
C THR A 733 36.37 -8.41 10.55
N LEU A 734 35.34 -8.67 9.74
CA LEU A 734 35.00 -7.94 8.52
C LEU A 734 33.79 -7.01 8.70
N GLY A 735 33.27 -6.86 9.92
CA GLY A 735 32.06 -6.07 10.22
C GLY A 735 30.74 -6.75 9.82
N LEU A 736 30.76 -8.04 9.50
CA LEU A 736 29.57 -8.78 9.03
C LEU A 736 28.87 -9.48 10.22
N PRO A 737 27.52 -9.46 10.30
CA PRO A 737 26.78 -9.90 11.48
C PRO A 737 26.64 -11.43 11.53
N THR A 738 27.39 -12.09 12.42
CA THR A 738 27.42 -13.55 12.57
C THR A 738 26.35 -14.09 13.52
N ALA A 739 25.84 -13.27 14.44
CA ALA A 739 24.67 -13.60 15.24
C ALA A 739 23.82 -12.34 15.49
N LEU A 740 22.49 -12.51 15.45
CA LEU A 740 21.51 -11.47 15.76
C LEU A 740 20.47 -12.04 16.72
N VAL A 741 20.27 -11.37 17.85
CA VAL A 741 19.32 -11.78 18.91
C VAL A 741 18.23 -10.73 19.02
N GLY A 742 16.99 -11.11 18.76
CA GLY A 742 15.82 -10.23 18.88
C GLY A 742 15.39 -9.96 20.31
N PHE A 743 14.46 -9.01 20.48
CA PHE A 743 13.90 -8.63 21.78
C PHE A 743 13.12 -9.76 22.50
N ASP A 744 12.75 -10.81 21.77
CA ASP A 744 12.17 -12.07 22.28
C ASP A 744 13.20 -13.19 22.52
N GLY A 745 14.49 -12.91 22.30
CA GLY A 745 15.57 -13.89 22.36
C GLY A 745 15.62 -14.85 21.17
N ALA A 746 14.87 -14.60 20.09
CA ALA A 746 15.03 -15.35 18.85
C ALA A 746 16.39 -15.02 18.22
N THR A 747 17.16 -16.05 17.86
CA THR A 747 18.54 -15.89 17.38
C THR A 747 18.70 -16.38 15.94
N TRP A 748 19.24 -15.53 15.08
CA TRP A 748 19.72 -15.90 13.74
C TRP A 748 21.24 -16.01 13.78
N HIS A 749 21.80 -16.99 13.06
CA HIS A 749 23.24 -17.11 12.85
C HIS A 749 23.56 -17.01 11.36
N GLN A 750 24.70 -16.41 11.02
CA GLN A 750 25.18 -16.29 9.64
C GLN A 750 26.65 -16.72 9.55
N GLU A 751 26.94 -17.48 8.49
CA GLU A 751 28.30 -17.89 8.12
C GLU A 751 28.73 -17.08 6.88
N PHE A 752 29.99 -16.67 6.85
CA PHE A 752 30.59 -15.94 5.73
C PHE A 752 31.92 -16.58 5.34
N ASP A 753 32.31 -16.48 4.07
CA ASP A 753 33.67 -16.80 3.63
C ASP A 753 34.67 -15.67 3.96
N SER A 754 35.94 -15.86 3.62
CA SER A 754 37.01 -14.88 3.88
C SER A 754 36.91 -13.61 3.03
N ALA A 755 36.14 -13.61 1.94
CA ALA A 755 35.89 -12.42 1.12
C ALA A 755 34.61 -11.67 1.58
N GLY A 756 33.79 -12.30 2.42
CA GLY A 756 32.56 -11.75 2.98
C GLY A 756 31.28 -12.18 2.27
N ASN A 757 31.33 -13.16 1.36
CA ASN A 757 30.11 -13.77 0.82
C ASN A 757 29.43 -14.56 1.93
N ARG A 758 28.11 -14.41 2.08
CA ARG A 758 27.34 -15.21 3.04
C ARG A 758 27.21 -16.64 2.56
N THR A 759 27.73 -17.62 3.29
CA THR A 759 27.71 -19.04 2.92
C THR A 759 26.56 -19.82 3.56
N ALA A 760 26.05 -19.35 4.71
CA ALA A 760 24.85 -19.91 5.32
C ALA A 760 24.09 -18.90 6.18
N VAL A 761 22.78 -19.14 6.36
CA VAL A 761 21.93 -18.52 7.38
C VAL A 761 21.21 -19.63 8.14
N THR A 762 21.26 -19.59 9.47
CA THR A 762 20.46 -20.44 10.36
C THR A 762 19.40 -19.60 11.06
N ASP A 763 18.14 -20.01 10.98
CA ASP A 763 17.03 -19.33 11.65
C ASP A 763 16.85 -19.75 13.13
N PRO A 764 15.99 -19.07 13.91
CA PRO A 764 15.74 -19.40 15.32
C PRO A 764 15.08 -20.77 15.56
N ALA A 765 14.62 -21.46 14.52
CA ALA A 765 14.12 -22.84 14.56
C ALA A 765 15.21 -23.88 14.19
N GLY A 766 16.39 -23.43 13.77
CA GLY A 766 17.52 -24.28 13.35
C GLY A 766 17.50 -24.68 11.88
N ALA A 767 16.64 -24.06 11.05
CA ALA A 767 16.64 -24.28 9.61
C ALA A 767 17.82 -23.55 8.96
N VAL A 768 18.62 -24.27 8.15
CA VAL A 768 19.84 -23.74 7.53
C VAL A 768 19.67 -23.63 6.02
N THR A 769 19.74 -22.42 5.49
CA THR A 769 19.87 -22.18 4.04
C THR A 769 21.32 -21.87 3.70
N ARG A 770 21.84 -22.46 2.62
CA ARG A 770 23.23 -22.31 2.16
C ARG A 770 23.30 -21.62 0.81
N PHE A 771 24.41 -20.95 0.55
CA PHE A 771 24.66 -20.21 -0.69
C PHE A 771 26.07 -20.54 -1.20
N THR A 772 26.21 -20.69 -2.52
CA THR A 772 27.53 -20.86 -3.16
C THR A 772 27.81 -19.69 -4.09
N HIS A 773 29.07 -19.25 -4.13
CA HIS A 773 29.51 -18.07 -4.90
C HIS A 773 30.72 -18.39 -5.78
N THR A 774 30.89 -17.65 -6.88
CA THR A 774 32.14 -17.62 -7.64
C THR A 774 33.25 -16.88 -6.88
N ALA A 775 34.49 -16.94 -7.36
CA ALA A 775 35.59 -16.14 -6.81
C ALA A 775 35.30 -14.63 -6.88
N GLN A 776 34.54 -14.18 -7.88
CA GLN A 776 34.09 -12.80 -8.10
C GLN A 776 32.89 -12.41 -7.20
N GLY A 777 32.37 -13.33 -6.38
CA GLY A 777 31.21 -13.09 -5.51
C GLY A 777 29.85 -13.24 -6.18
N HIS A 778 29.77 -13.82 -7.39
CA HIS A 778 28.49 -14.04 -8.07
C HIS A 778 27.76 -15.24 -7.43
N LEU A 779 26.48 -15.11 -7.13
CA LEU A 779 25.65 -16.22 -6.63
C LEU A 779 25.52 -17.32 -7.71
N THR A 780 25.70 -18.58 -7.31
CA THR A 780 25.65 -19.75 -8.22
C THR A 780 24.60 -20.79 -7.83
N ALA A 781 24.33 -20.92 -6.52
CA ALA A 781 23.26 -21.78 -6.03
C ALA A 781 22.76 -21.34 -4.66
N ILE A 782 21.51 -21.68 -4.37
CA ILE A 782 20.85 -21.54 -3.07
C ILE A 782 20.32 -22.92 -2.70
N THR A 783 20.79 -23.49 -1.60
CA THR A 783 20.30 -24.78 -1.07
C THR A 783 19.48 -24.54 0.17
N ASP A 784 18.20 -24.94 0.15
CA ASP A 784 17.27 -24.77 1.26
C ASP A 784 17.51 -25.76 2.42
N ALA A 785 16.80 -25.57 3.53
CA ALA A 785 16.94 -26.41 4.72
C ALA A 785 16.39 -27.85 4.58
N LEU A 786 15.82 -28.21 3.42
CA LEU A 786 15.46 -29.58 3.05
C LEU A 786 16.42 -30.18 2.02
N GLY A 787 17.41 -29.41 1.53
CA GLY A 787 18.41 -29.83 0.56
C GLY A 787 18.04 -29.58 -0.91
N HIS A 788 16.89 -28.94 -1.19
CA HIS A 788 16.55 -28.57 -2.57
C HIS A 788 17.43 -27.39 -3.00
N THR A 789 17.92 -27.41 -4.24
CA THR A 789 18.88 -26.43 -4.73
C THR A 789 18.35 -25.71 -5.97
N THR A 790 18.25 -24.39 -5.89
CA THR A 790 18.03 -23.50 -7.04
C THR A 790 19.39 -23.08 -7.58
N HIS A 791 19.61 -23.24 -8.88
CA HIS A 791 20.83 -22.80 -9.56
C HIS A 791 20.62 -21.43 -10.22
N VAL A 792 21.69 -20.62 -10.23
CA VAL A 792 21.69 -19.27 -10.81
C VAL A 792 22.94 -19.14 -11.69
N GLU A 793 22.76 -18.74 -12.94
CA GLU A 793 23.85 -18.27 -13.79
C GLU A 793 23.78 -16.74 -13.88
N CYS A 794 24.92 -16.09 -13.68
CA CYS A 794 25.06 -14.64 -13.76
C CYS A 794 25.95 -14.22 -14.94
N ASN A 795 25.72 -13.02 -15.46
CA ASN A 795 26.64 -12.37 -16.38
C ASN A 795 27.96 -11.94 -15.67
N THR A 796 28.84 -11.30 -16.44
CA THR A 796 30.12 -10.75 -15.95
C THR A 796 30.00 -9.72 -14.83
N ALA A 797 28.85 -9.06 -14.68
CA ALA A 797 28.57 -8.10 -13.61
C ALA A 797 27.97 -8.75 -12.34
N GLY A 798 27.68 -10.05 -12.37
CA GLY A 798 27.01 -10.76 -11.27
C GLY A 798 25.48 -10.69 -11.30
N LEU A 799 24.89 -10.17 -12.39
CA LEU A 799 23.43 -10.10 -12.56
C LEU A 799 22.89 -11.43 -13.10
N PRO A 800 21.81 -12.00 -12.52
CA PRO A 800 21.22 -13.23 -13.04
C PRO A 800 20.79 -13.12 -14.52
N ILE A 801 21.09 -14.16 -15.29
CA ILE A 801 20.65 -14.36 -16.68
C ILE A 801 19.89 -15.67 -16.87
N GLU A 802 20.11 -16.65 -15.99
CA GLU A 802 19.39 -17.92 -15.97
C GLU A 802 19.14 -18.35 -14.51
N VAL A 803 17.93 -18.79 -14.22
CA VAL A 803 17.53 -19.33 -12.91
C VAL A 803 16.85 -20.66 -13.14
N THR A 804 17.41 -21.73 -12.56
CA THR A 804 16.85 -23.09 -12.67
C THR A 804 16.39 -23.55 -11.29
N ASP A 805 15.10 -23.87 -11.17
CA ASP A 805 14.49 -24.32 -9.93
C ASP A 805 14.95 -25.75 -9.54
N PRO A 806 14.63 -26.23 -8.33
CA PRO A 806 15.04 -27.57 -7.89
C PRO A 806 14.39 -28.75 -8.63
N LEU A 807 13.51 -28.48 -9.61
CA LEU A 807 12.89 -29.46 -10.50
C LEU A 807 13.41 -29.38 -11.95
N GLY A 808 14.32 -28.44 -12.23
CA GLY A 808 14.89 -28.21 -13.56
C GLY A 808 14.05 -27.28 -14.45
N ALA A 809 13.04 -26.61 -13.92
CA ALA A 809 12.34 -25.56 -14.65
C ALA A 809 13.23 -24.31 -14.72
N THR A 810 13.47 -23.82 -15.93
CA THR A 810 14.50 -22.82 -16.21
C THR A 810 13.87 -21.56 -16.77
N THR A 811 14.13 -20.43 -16.12
CA THR A 811 13.75 -19.09 -16.57
C THR A 811 15.00 -18.34 -17.03
N ARG A 812 14.91 -17.66 -18.18
CA ARG A 812 16.05 -16.92 -18.77
C ARG A 812 15.71 -15.44 -18.96
N CYS A 813 16.69 -14.57 -18.86
CA CYS A 813 16.53 -13.16 -19.22
C CYS A 813 17.74 -12.58 -19.98
N GLU A 814 17.42 -11.81 -21.02
CA GLU A 814 18.38 -11.01 -21.79
C GLU A 814 18.49 -9.61 -21.16
N ARG A 815 19.65 -8.95 -21.32
CA ARG A 815 19.90 -7.61 -20.76
C ARG A 815 20.53 -6.67 -21.77
N ASP A 816 20.31 -5.37 -21.58
CA ASP A 816 21.02 -4.30 -22.29
C ASP A 816 22.33 -3.89 -21.57
N MET A 817 23.08 -2.97 -22.18
CA MET A 817 24.32 -2.40 -21.62
C MET A 817 24.14 -1.60 -20.32
N PHE A 818 22.92 -1.32 -19.88
CA PHE A 818 22.63 -0.75 -18.55
C PHE A 818 22.37 -1.84 -17.50
N GLY A 819 22.42 -3.12 -17.89
CA GLY A 819 22.07 -4.26 -17.04
C GLY A 819 20.57 -4.44 -16.82
N ARG A 820 19.71 -3.78 -17.60
CA ARG A 820 18.23 -3.87 -17.48
C ARG A 820 17.71 -5.03 -18.33
N VAL A 821 16.62 -5.67 -17.89
CA VAL A 821 16.06 -6.84 -18.57
C VAL A 821 15.29 -6.42 -19.83
N THR A 822 15.65 -6.97 -20.99
CA THR A 822 15.02 -6.65 -22.30
C THR A 822 14.11 -7.76 -22.82
N THR A 823 14.43 -9.01 -22.51
CA THR A 823 13.59 -10.19 -22.77
C THR A 823 13.55 -11.08 -21.54
N VAL A 824 12.38 -11.60 -21.21
CA VAL A 824 12.20 -12.71 -20.26
C VAL A 824 11.64 -13.90 -21.03
N THR A 825 12.22 -15.09 -20.86
CA THR A 825 11.75 -16.34 -21.45
C THR A 825 11.36 -17.32 -20.35
N ASP A 826 10.14 -17.85 -20.39
CA ASP A 826 9.61 -18.77 -19.39
C ASP A 826 10.05 -20.23 -19.55
N PRO A 827 9.86 -21.09 -18.53
CA PRO A 827 10.12 -22.54 -18.63
C PRO A 827 9.31 -23.29 -19.70
N LEU A 828 8.35 -22.64 -20.37
CA LEU A 828 7.57 -23.16 -21.49
C LEU A 828 8.07 -22.61 -22.85
N GLY A 829 8.95 -21.62 -22.85
CA GLY A 829 9.50 -20.93 -24.02
C GLY A 829 8.77 -19.65 -24.44
N HIS A 830 7.80 -19.16 -23.67
CA HIS A 830 7.07 -17.91 -23.94
C HIS A 830 7.94 -16.69 -23.61
N THR A 831 7.91 -15.64 -24.45
CA THR A 831 8.78 -14.46 -24.28
C THR A 831 8.00 -13.16 -24.04
N THR A 832 8.24 -12.51 -22.90
CA THR A 832 7.86 -11.11 -22.66
C THR A 832 9.04 -10.20 -23.01
N ARG A 833 8.79 -9.11 -23.75
CA ARG A 833 9.82 -8.13 -24.16
C ARG A 833 9.56 -6.77 -23.54
N LEU A 834 10.64 -6.10 -23.13
CA LEU A 834 10.63 -4.82 -22.41
C LEU A 834 11.56 -3.84 -23.13
N THR A 835 11.07 -2.63 -23.39
CA THR A 835 11.88 -1.51 -23.91
C THR A 835 11.97 -0.43 -22.85
N TRP A 836 13.13 0.20 -22.70
CA TRP A 836 13.41 1.21 -21.67
C TRP A 836 13.79 2.55 -22.28
N THR A 837 13.49 3.66 -21.58
CA THR A 837 14.10 4.97 -21.85
C THR A 837 15.58 4.95 -21.45
N LEU A 838 16.38 5.97 -21.83
CA LEU A 838 17.78 6.03 -21.39
C LEU A 838 17.88 6.22 -19.86
N GLU A 839 16.91 6.91 -19.28
CA GLU A 839 16.73 7.19 -17.85
C GLU A 839 16.19 5.98 -17.05
N GLY A 840 16.00 4.81 -17.69
CA GLY A 840 15.63 3.57 -17.00
C GLY A 840 14.14 3.43 -16.67
N LYS A 841 13.26 4.18 -17.32
CA LYS A 841 11.80 4.02 -17.20
C LYS A 841 11.28 3.07 -18.29
N LEU A 842 10.19 2.35 -18.04
CA LEU A 842 9.66 1.35 -18.97
C LEU A 842 8.92 2.04 -20.13
N ALA A 843 9.47 2.03 -21.34
CA ALA A 843 8.86 2.65 -22.51
C ALA A 843 7.78 1.76 -23.16
N SER A 844 7.98 0.44 -23.20
CA SER A 844 6.98 -0.51 -23.70
C SER A 844 7.14 -1.93 -23.16
N ARG A 845 6.03 -2.67 -23.14
CA ARG A 845 5.94 -4.09 -22.76
C ARG A 845 5.20 -4.82 -23.87
N VAL A 846 5.74 -5.94 -24.36
CA VAL A 846 5.07 -6.85 -25.31
C VAL A 846 4.99 -8.23 -24.67
N GLN A 847 3.77 -8.73 -24.50
CA GLN A 847 3.49 -10.04 -23.92
C GLN A 847 3.65 -11.18 -24.95
N PRO A 848 3.70 -12.45 -24.53
CA PRO A 848 3.93 -13.57 -25.44
C PRO A 848 2.78 -13.86 -26.41
N ASP A 849 1.60 -13.28 -26.19
CA ASP A 849 0.46 -13.31 -27.14
C ASP A 849 0.49 -12.14 -28.14
N GLY A 850 1.45 -11.22 -28.01
CA GLY A 850 1.59 -10.01 -28.83
C GLY A 850 0.84 -8.79 -28.31
N ALA A 851 0.14 -8.87 -27.17
CA ALA A 851 -0.45 -7.70 -26.51
C ALA A 851 0.66 -6.69 -26.12
N GLN A 852 0.45 -5.40 -26.41
CA GLN A 852 1.47 -4.36 -26.23
C GLN A 852 0.97 -3.17 -25.43
N GLU A 853 1.74 -2.75 -24.43
CA GLU A 853 1.56 -1.51 -23.68
C GLU A 853 2.71 -0.54 -23.93
N SER A 854 2.47 0.74 -23.67
CA SER A 854 3.52 1.77 -23.72
C SER A 854 3.28 2.90 -22.74
N TRP A 855 4.38 3.49 -22.29
CA TRP A 855 4.39 4.67 -21.43
C TRP A 855 5.22 5.76 -22.08
N THR A 856 4.81 7.01 -21.88
CA THR A 856 5.63 8.18 -22.22
C THR A 856 5.85 9.03 -20.99
N TYR A 857 6.98 9.70 -20.96
CA TYR A 857 7.46 10.45 -19.79
C TYR A 857 7.90 11.86 -20.19
N ASP A 858 7.83 12.81 -19.26
CA ASP A 858 8.43 14.14 -19.43
C ASP A 858 9.95 14.12 -19.14
N GLY A 859 10.60 15.29 -19.07
CA GLY A 859 12.04 15.37 -18.79
C GLY A 859 12.39 14.99 -17.36
N GLU A 860 11.52 15.36 -16.41
CA GLU A 860 11.48 14.88 -15.03
C GLU A 860 10.86 13.48 -14.93
N GLY A 861 10.78 12.71 -16.03
CA GLY A 861 10.40 11.30 -16.07
C GLY A 861 9.06 10.93 -15.40
N ASN A 862 8.16 11.90 -15.21
CA ASN A 862 6.79 11.66 -14.79
C ASN A 862 6.02 10.99 -15.92
N CYS A 863 5.19 10.00 -15.61
CA CYS A 863 4.44 9.25 -16.62
C CYS A 863 3.31 10.11 -17.20
N VAL A 864 3.54 10.89 -18.25
CA VAL A 864 2.52 11.75 -18.86
C VAL A 864 1.45 10.98 -19.66
N SER A 865 1.75 9.76 -20.11
CA SER A 865 0.71 8.86 -20.67
C SER A 865 1.02 7.37 -20.49
N HIS A 866 -0.01 6.57 -20.25
CA HIS A 866 0.00 5.11 -20.40
C HIS A 866 -1.01 4.71 -21.50
N THR A 867 -0.60 3.87 -22.44
CA THR A 867 -1.48 3.26 -23.46
C THR A 867 -1.55 1.75 -23.28
N ASP A 868 -2.76 1.24 -23.10
CA ASP A 868 -3.08 -0.17 -22.87
C ASP A 868 -3.06 -1.03 -24.16
N PRO A 869 -3.21 -2.38 -24.07
CA PRO A 869 -3.23 -3.28 -25.24
C PRO A 869 -4.38 -3.10 -26.23
N ILE A 870 -5.42 -2.32 -25.92
CA ILE A 870 -6.49 -1.97 -26.86
C ILE A 870 -6.34 -0.56 -27.44
N GLY A 871 -5.28 0.17 -27.08
CA GLY A 871 -5.00 1.53 -27.53
C GLY A 871 -5.70 2.61 -26.72
N GLY A 872 -6.29 2.29 -25.57
CA GLY A 872 -6.84 3.26 -24.63
C GLY A 872 -5.70 4.01 -23.93
N THR A 873 -5.76 5.34 -23.92
CA THR A 873 -4.70 6.18 -23.31
C THR A 873 -5.19 6.84 -22.02
N THR A 874 -4.54 6.52 -20.90
CA THR A 874 -4.60 7.33 -19.67
C THR A 874 -3.56 8.45 -19.75
N ARG A 875 -3.92 9.66 -19.34
CA ARG A 875 -3.04 10.84 -19.27
C ARG A 875 -2.91 11.35 -17.85
N PHE A 876 -1.75 11.87 -17.52
CA PHE A 876 -1.43 12.43 -16.22
C PHE A 876 -0.81 13.83 -16.39
N GLU A 877 -1.19 14.75 -15.52
CA GLU A 877 -0.70 16.13 -15.49
C GLU A 877 -0.03 16.38 -14.13
N TYR A 878 1.07 17.15 -14.12
CA TYR A 878 1.92 17.35 -12.95
C TYR A 878 2.22 18.84 -12.72
N THR A 879 2.62 19.20 -11.50
CA THR A 879 3.07 20.55 -11.09
C THR A 879 4.42 20.49 -10.39
N HIS A 880 4.81 21.54 -9.65
CA HIS A 880 6.03 21.60 -8.84
C HIS A 880 6.24 20.32 -8.03
N PHE A 881 7.49 19.83 -7.97
CA PHE A 881 7.89 18.63 -7.23
C PHE A 881 7.10 17.37 -7.62
N ASP A 882 6.86 17.19 -8.92
CA ASP A 882 6.26 15.96 -9.48
C ASP A 882 4.88 15.59 -8.89
N LEU A 883 4.19 16.59 -8.33
CA LEU A 883 2.86 16.42 -7.78
C LEU A 883 1.83 16.28 -8.89
N LEU A 884 1.15 15.15 -8.92
CA LEU A 884 0.02 14.88 -9.82
C LEU A 884 -1.07 15.94 -9.60
N THR A 885 -1.50 16.64 -10.64
CA THR A 885 -2.61 17.61 -10.61
C THR A 885 -3.87 17.10 -11.29
N ALA A 886 -3.75 16.23 -12.31
CA ALA A 886 -4.91 15.59 -12.91
C ALA A 886 -4.59 14.20 -13.48
N ARG A 887 -5.61 13.34 -13.52
CA ARG A 887 -5.61 12.05 -14.23
C ARG A 887 -6.83 11.97 -15.12
N THR A 888 -6.63 11.70 -16.41
CA THR A 888 -7.71 11.50 -17.40
C THR A 888 -7.63 10.09 -17.98
N THR A 889 -8.67 9.27 -17.82
CA THR A 889 -8.73 7.88 -18.32
C THR A 889 -9.19 7.77 -19.79
N PRO A 890 -9.08 6.59 -20.44
CA PRO A 890 -9.45 6.40 -21.85
C PRO A 890 -10.89 6.78 -22.23
N ASP A 891 -11.82 6.76 -21.29
CA ASP A 891 -13.22 7.19 -21.46
C ASP A 891 -13.44 8.70 -21.27
N GLY A 892 -12.37 9.48 -21.05
CA GLY A 892 -12.39 10.93 -20.90
C GLY A 892 -12.70 11.42 -19.47
N VAL A 893 -12.79 10.50 -18.51
CA VAL A 893 -13.08 10.80 -17.10
C VAL A 893 -11.85 11.45 -16.44
N ARG A 894 -12.03 12.65 -15.88
CA ARG A 894 -10.95 13.47 -15.27
C ARG A 894 -11.13 13.59 -13.75
N TYR A 895 -10.06 13.28 -13.02
CA TYR A 895 -9.90 13.60 -11.60
C TYR A 895 -8.84 14.69 -11.45
N GLU A 896 -9.01 15.59 -10.49
CA GLU A 896 -8.05 16.66 -10.18
C GLU A 896 -7.60 16.61 -8.72
N PHE A 897 -6.37 17.02 -8.44
CA PHE A 897 -5.70 16.89 -7.15
C PHE A 897 -5.06 18.23 -6.78
N THR A 898 -5.48 18.81 -5.65
CA THR A 898 -4.92 20.05 -5.12
C THR A 898 -4.01 19.74 -3.95
N HIS A 899 -2.83 20.34 -3.96
CA HIS A 899 -1.82 20.21 -2.92
C HIS A 899 -1.54 21.56 -2.28
N ASP A 900 -1.10 21.57 -1.02
CA ASP A 900 -0.62 22.80 -0.38
C ASP A 900 0.85 23.10 -0.69
N THR A 901 1.35 24.20 -0.14
CA THR A 901 2.76 24.62 -0.21
C THR A 901 3.71 23.62 0.43
N HIS A 902 3.24 22.72 1.30
CA HIS A 902 4.04 21.68 1.95
C HIS A 902 3.92 20.32 1.24
N LEU A 903 3.46 20.33 -0.02
CA LEU A 903 3.28 19.18 -0.91
C LEU A 903 2.19 18.18 -0.46
N ARG A 904 1.37 18.53 0.54
CA ARG A 904 0.32 17.63 1.07
C ARG A 904 -0.97 17.76 0.25
N LEU A 905 -1.62 16.63 -0.04
CA LEU A 905 -2.90 16.60 -0.73
C LEU A 905 -4.00 17.23 0.14
N THR A 906 -4.58 18.35 -0.30
CA THR A 906 -5.65 19.05 0.43
C THR A 906 -7.03 18.87 -0.20
N GLN A 907 -7.11 18.58 -1.50
CA GLN A 907 -8.38 18.31 -2.17
C GLN A 907 -8.25 17.29 -3.31
N VAL A 908 -9.26 16.43 -3.47
CA VAL A 908 -9.53 15.70 -4.73
C VAL A 908 -10.85 16.21 -5.30
N THR A 909 -10.87 16.62 -6.57
CA THR A 909 -12.09 16.93 -7.30
C THR A 909 -12.41 15.76 -8.24
N ASN A 910 -13.65 15.27 -8.20
CA ASN A 910 -14.10 14.16 -9.03
C ASN A 910 -14.74 14.65 -10.36
N PRO A 911 -15.08 13.74 -11.28
CA PRO A 911 -15.65 14.06 -12.60
C PRO A 911 -17.02 14.76 -12.56
N GLN A 912 -17.71 14.71 -11.42
CA GLN A 912 -19.01 15.36 -11.18
C GLN A 912 -18.85 16.76 -10.57
N GLY A 913 -17.61 17.18 -10.26
CA GLY A 913 -17.29 18.43 -9.57
C GLY A 913 -17.42 18.37 -8.04
N LEU A 914 -17.64 17.18 -7.46
CA LEU A 914 -17.65 16.99 -6.01
C LEU A 914 -16.23 16.98 -5.47
N THR A 915 -16.04 17.49 -4.26
CA THR A 915 -14.73 17.63 -3.63
C THR A 915 -14.59 16.73 -2.41
N TRP A 916 -13.41 16.16 -2.24
CA TRP A 916 -12.97 15.53 -1.00
C TRP A 916 -11.86 16.37 -0.43
N THR A 917 -11.95 16.80 0.82
CA THR A 917 -10.95 17.69 1.43
C THR A 917 -10.23 17.05 2.61
N TYR A 918 -9.00 17.48 2.86
CA TYR A 918 -8.15 17.06 3.97
C TYR A 918 -7.61 18.30 4.70
N THR A 919 -7.56 18.26 6.03
CA THR A 919 -7.01 19.36 6.86
C THR A 919 -5.90 18.83 7.76
N TYR A 920 -4.87 19.63 7.96
CA TYR A 920 -3.66 19.25 8.70
C TYR A 920 -3.37 20.25 9.82
N ASP A 921 -2.75 19.78 10.90
CA ASP A 921 -2.21 20.64 11.95
C ASP A 921 -0.82 21.22 11.57
N PRO A 922 -0.32 22.21 12.35
CA PRO A 922 1.01 22.79 12.15
C PRO A 922 2.19 21.81 12.17
N ALA A 923 2.02 20.60 12.71
CA ALA A 923 3.05 19.56 12.76
C ALA A 923 2.91 18.53 11.63
N GLY A 924 2.09 18.80 10.60
CA GLY A 924 1.96 17.94 9.43
C GLY A 924 0.76 16.99 9.45
N ARG A 925 0.04 16.86 10.57
CA ARG A 925 -0.78 15.67 10.86
C ARG A 925 -2.25 15.87 10.47
N LEU A 926 -2.85 14.88 9.82
CA LEU A 926 -4.25 14.94 9.38
C LEU A 926 -5.20 15.12 10.58
N THR A 927 -5.97 16.21 10.63
CA THR A 927 -6.95 16.47 11.72
C THR A 927 -8.40 16.33 11.29
N SER A 928 -8.71 16.48 10.01
CA SER A 928 -9.99 16.06 9.45
C SER A 928 -9.89 15.66 7.98
N GLU A 929 -10.85 14.86 7.54
CA GLU A 929 -11.18 14.66 6.13
C GLU A 929 -12.68 14.79 5.93
N THR A 930 -13.11 15.33 4.79
CA THR A 930 -14.52 15.44 4.40
C THR A 930 -14.71 14.84 3.01
N ASP A 931 -15.70 13.97 2.84
CA ASP A 931 -15.93 13.25 1.60
C ASP A 931 -16.74 14.02 0.53
N PHE A 932 -16.93 13.36 -0.63
CA PHE A 932 -17.75 13.85 -1.74
C PHE A 932 -19.25 14.06 -1.38
N ASP A 933 -19.71 13.54 -0.25
CA ASP A 933 -21.08 13.66 0.28
C ASP A 933 -21.13 14.61 1.52
N ASP A 934 -20.11 15.45 1.72
CA ASP A 934 -19.92 16.38 2.85
C ASP A 934 -19.86 15.72 4.26
N ARG A 935 -19.52 14.43 4.37
CA ARG A 935 -19.33 13.74 5.66
C ARG A 935 -17.91 13.93 6.19
N THR A 936 -17.79 14.54 7.37
CA THR A 936 -16.49 14.79 8.02
C THR A 936 -16.11 13.74 9.06
N ILE A 937 -14.87 13.24 9.01
CA ILE A 937 -14.21 12.48 10.08
C ILE A 937 -13.13 13.36 10.70
N THR A 938 -12.96 13.34 12.02
CA THR A 938 -11.90 14.09 12.72
C THR A 938 -10.96 13.20 13.54
N TYR A 939 -9.74 13.67 13.71
CA TYR A 939 -8.62 12.94 14.30
C TYR A 939 -7.91 13.82 15.35
N THR A 940 -7.49 13.22 16.46
CA THR A 940 -6.62 13.88 17.46
C THR A 940 -5.37 13.05 17.71
N HIS A 941 -4.26 13.70 18.06
CA HIS A 941 -2.94 13.08 18.17
C HIS A 941 -2.27 13.36 19.52
N THR A 942 -1.43 12.42 19.98
CA THR A 942 -0.54 12.62 21.13
C THR A 942 0.64 13.55 20.76
N PRO A 943 1.43 14.03 21.74
CA PRO A 943 2.70 14.71 21.46
C PRO A 943 3.71 13.86 20.67
N ALA A 944 3.65 12.52 20.75
CA ALA A 944 4.46 11.62 19.90
C ALA A 944 3.76 11.27 18.57
N SER A 945 2.79 12.09 18.13
CA SER A 945 2.08 11.97 16.85
C SER A 945 1.30 10.66 16.64
N GLN A 946 1.01 9.93 17.72
CA GLN A 946 0.15 8.74 17.68
C GLN A 946 -1.33 9.15 17.68
N LEU A 947 -2.19 8.41 16.98
CA LEU A 947 -3.64 8.68 16.91
C LEU A 947 -4.31 8.47 18.27
N ALA A 948 -4.64 9.55 18.99
CA ALA A 948 -5.28 9.49 20.30
C ALA A 948 -6.80 9.24 20.21
N SER A 949 -7.49 9.83 19.22
CA SER A 949 -8.91 9.58 18.98
C SER A 949 -9.33 9.80 17.53
N ARG A 950 -10.42 9.14 17.13
CA ARG A 950 -11.13 9.36 15.86
C ARG A 950 -12.62 9.60 16.14
N THR A 951 -13.20 10.64 15.54
CA THR A 951 -14.65 10.91 15.61
C THR A 951 -15.25 10.76 14.22
N ASN A 952 -16.33 10.00 14.09
CA ASN A 952 -17.02 9.80 12.82
C ASN A 952 -18.04 10.94 12.52
N PRO A 953 -18.69 10.98 11.33
CA PRO A 953 -19.61 12.06 10.92
C PRO A 953 -20.88 12.24 11.78
N LEU A 954 -20.99 11.48 12.85
CA LEU A 954 -22.18 11.30 13.69
C LEU A 954 -21.90 11.79 15.13
N GLY A 955 -20.64 12.13 15.42
CA GLY A 955 -20.15 12.50 16.75
C GLY A 955 -19.74 11.31 17.62
N GLU A 956 -19.70 10.08 17.10
CA GLU A 956 -19.24 8.91 17.87
C GLU A 956 -17.71 8.88 17.86
N THR A 957 -17.10 8.89 19.05
CA THR A 957 -15.64 8.92 19.24
C THR A 957 -15.11 7.54 19.63
N THR A 958 -14.03 7.12 18.97
CA THR A 958 -13.17 6.01 19.39
C THR A 958 -11.86 6.58 19.93
N THR A 959 -11.41 6.13 21.11
CA THR A 959 -10.13 6.54 21.72
C THR A 959 -9.15 5.36 21.77
N TYR A 960 -7.85 5.67 21.81
CA TYR A 960 -6.77 4.69 21.78
C TYR A 960 -5.73 4.95 22.88
N THR A 961 -5.53 3.98 23.77
CA THR A 961 -4.44 3.98 24.76
C THR A 961 -3.23 3.26 24.19
N HIS A 962 -2.03 3.85 24.31
CA HIS A 962 -0.79 3.27 23.82
C HIS A 962 0.15 2.88 24.97
N ASP A 963 1.01 1.87 24.76
CA ASP A 963 2.10 1.55 25.68
C ASP A 963 3.37 2.39 25.41
N VAL A 964 4.44 2.13 26.19
CA VAL A 964 5.75 2.80 26.04
C VAL A 964 6.46 2.48 24.72
N LEU A 965 5.93 1.54 23.93
CA LEU A 965 6.35 1.24 22.56
C LEU A 965 5.25 1.64 21.56
N GLY A 966 4.39 2.61 21.89
CA GLY A 966 3.40 3.19 20.98
C GLY A 966 2.39 2.19 20.37
N ARG A 967 2.26 0.99 20.93
CA ARG A 967 1.28 0.00 20.46
C ARG A 967 -0.04 0.26 21.15
N VAL A 968 -1.15 0.19 20.40
CA VAL A 968 -2.50 0.30 20.95
C VAL A 968 -2.72 -0.87 21.92
N VAL A 969 -2.78 -0.59 23.22
CA VAL A 969 -3.11 -1.59 24.25
C VAL A 969 -4.58 -1.56 24.62
N GLU A 970 -5.26 -0.45 24.39
CA GLU A 970 -6.72 -0.32 24.56
C GLU A 970 -7.33 0.48 23.42
N GLN A 971 -8.53 0.08 22.99
CA GLN A 971 -9.39 0.82 22.10
C GLN A 971 -10.79 0.89 22.72
N ASP A 972 -11.29 2.09 23.02
CA ASP A 972 -12.65 2.29 23.51
C ASP A 972 -13.51 2.95 22.44
N ALA A 973 -14.52 2.21 21.96
CA ALA A 973 -15.53 2.69 21.02
C ALA A 973 -16.88 2.90 21.73
N GLY A 974 -16.99 3.98 22.53
CA GLY A 974 -18.25 4.37 23.18
C GLY A 974 -18.67 3.48 24.36
N GLY A 975 -17.70 2.99 25.14
CA GLY A 975 -17.87 2.02 26.23
C GLY A 975 -17.60 0.56 25.80
N TRP A 976 -17.30 0.33 24.52
CA TRP A 976 -16.92 -0.98 23.98
C TRP A 976 -15.38 -1.09 23.97
N LEU A 977 -14.86 -1.53 25.12
CA LEU A 977 -13.41 -1.66 25.38
C LEU A 977 -12.85 -2.94 24.76
N SER A 978 -11.88 -2.79 23.86
CA SER A 978 -11.00 -3.85 23.38
C SER A 978 -9.60 -3.64 23.94
N THR A 979 -8.94 -4.73 24.35
CA THR A 979 -7.60 -4.74 24.94
C THR A 979 -6.66 -5.65 24.15
N PHE A 980 -5.41 -5.25 24.02
CA PHE A 980 -4.40 -5.92 23.20
C PHE A 980 -3.12 -6.16 24.00
N THR A 981 -2.53 -7.33 23.84
CA THR A 981 -1.30 -7.74 24.54
C THR A 981 -0.31 -8.32 23.55
N TYR A 982 0.96 -7.97 23.72
CA TYR A 982 2.02 -8.22 22.75
C TYR A 982 3.20 -8.97 23.36
N ASP A 983 3.85 -9.80 22.55
CA ASP A 983 5.12 -10.42 22.93
C ASP A 983 6.29 -9.41 22.87
N PRO A 984 7.50 -9.82 23.32
CA PRO A 984 8.67 -8.97 23.27
C PRO A 984 9.07 -8.48 21.86
N ALA A 985 8.76 -9.24 20.81
CA ALA A 985 9.06 -8.88 19.42
C ALA A 985 7.99 -7.98 18.78
N GLY A 986 6.99 -7.53 19.54
CA GLY A 986 5.94 -6.64 19.04
C GLY A 986 4.71 -7.37 18.49
N ARG A 987 4.67 -8.71 18.48
CA ARG A 987 3.61 -9.48 17.83
C ARG A 987 2.43 -9.66 18.79
N LEU A 988 1.20 -9.50 18.28
CA LEU A 988 0.00 -9.72 19.09
C LEU A 988 -0.05 -11.16 19.62
N THR A 989 -0.28 -11.30 20.93
CA THR A 989 -0.42 -12.58 21.65
C THR A 989 -1.83 -12.82 22.15
N GLN A 990 -2.55 -11.76 22.52
CA GLN A 990 -3.97 -11.86 22.86
C GLN A 990 -4.69 -10.55 22.60
N ALA A 991 -5.89 -10.66 22.04
CA ALA A 991 -6.88 -9.58 21.96
C ALA A 991 -8.11 -9.98 22.77
N THR A 992 -8.76 -9.02 23.42
CA THR A 992 -9.93 -9.29 24.29
C THR A 992 -10.90 -8.11 24.26
N ASN A 993 -12.16 -8.41 23.94
CA ASN A 993 -13.30 -7.49 24.04
C ASN A 993 -14.40 -8.15 24.92
N PRO A 994 -15.59 -7.55 25.10
CA PRO A 994 -16.63 -8.12 25.97
C PRO A 994 -17.12 -9.53 25.59
N ASP A 995 -17.03 -9.90 24.31
CA ASP A 995 -17.63 -11.12 23.76
C ASP A 995 -16.59 -12.19 23.38
N THR A 996 -15.33 -11.80 23.16
CA THR A 996 -14.28 -12.67 22.59
C THR A 996 -12.91 -12.46 23.22
N ILE A 997 -12.24 -13.58 23.50
CA ILE A 997 -10.81 -13.67 23.80
C ILE A 997 -10.13 -14.48 22.69
N LEU A 998 -9.22 -13.85 21.95
CA LEU A 998 -8.31 -14.48 21.00
C LEU A 998 -6.91 -14.59 21.62
N ILE A 999 -6.25 -15.75 21.49
CA ILE A 999 -4.89 -15.98 21.97
C ILE A 999 -4.07 -16.69 20.88
N TRP A 1000 -2.93 -16.13 20.52
CA TRP A 1000 -1.96 -16.72 19.59
C TRP A 1000 -0.72 -17.21 20.34
N ARG A 1001 -0.23 -18.38 19.95
CA ARG A 1001 1.09 -18.90 20.36
C ARG A 1001 1.95 -19.09 19.13
N ARG A 1002 3.24 -18.82 19.29
CA ARG A 1002 4.24 -18.83 18.21
C ARG A 1002 5.42 -19.73 18.59
N ASP A 1003 6.11 -20.26 17.59
CA ASP A 1003 7.44 -20.85 17.79
C ASP A 1003 8.54 -19.76 17.81
N ARG A 1004 9.81 -20.19 17.96
CA ARG A 1004 10.95 -19.27 17.98
C ARG A 1004 11.18 -18.51 16.67
N ALA A 1005 10.69 -19.04 15.54
CA ALA A 1005 10.69 -18.34 14.25
C ALA A 1005 9.47 -17.41 14.08
N GLY A 1006 8.66 -17.22 15.12
CA GLY A 1006 7.48 -16.35 15.11
C GLY A 1006 6.25 -16.94 14.41
N ARG A 1007 6.31 -18.18 13.93
CA ARG A 1007 5.22 -18.84 13.19
C ARG A 1007 4.12 -19.26 14.15
N ILE A 1008 2.85 -19.03 13.82
CA ILE A 1008 1.71 -19.34 14.70
C ILE A 1008 1.58 -20.86 14.83
N THR A 1009 1.91 -21.40 16.01
CA THR A 1009 1.75 -22.83 16.33
C THR A 1009 0.36 -23.16 16.85
N SER A 1010 -0.33 -22.18 17.44
CA SER A 1010 -1.74 -22.31 17.78
C SER A 1010 -2.46 -20.97 17.87
N GLU A 1011 -3.74 -20.97 17.55
CA GLU A 1011 -4.68 -19.88 17.77
C GLU A 1011 -5.85 -20.42 18.61
N THR A 1012 -6.31 -19.66 19.60
CA THR A 1012 -7.36 -20.06 20.52
C THR A 1012 -8.40 -18.96 20.63
N CYS A 1013 -9.61 -19.22 20.14
CA CYS A 1013 -10.76 -18.34 20.31
C CYS A 1013 -11.69 -18.93 21.38
N ASN A 1014 -11.96 -18.18 22.46
CA ASN A 1014 -12.87 -18.59 23.55
C ASN A 1014 -12.61 -20.04 24.04
N GLY A 1015 -11.33 -20.38 24.24
CA GLY A 1015 -10.87 -21.70 24.69
C GLY A 1015 -10.81 -22.80 23.61
N ARG A 1016 -11.17 -22.52 22.35
CA ARG A 1016 -11.14 -23.47 21.24
C ARG A 1016 -9.86 -23.32 20.43
N THR A 1017 -8.92 -24.24 20.59
CA THR A 1017 -7.58 -24.15 19.97
C THR A 1017 -7.48 -24.87 18.62
N ILE A 1018 -7.06 -24.16 17.57
CA ILE A 1018 -6.50 -24.73 16.34
C ILE A 1018 -4.97 -24.78 16.48
N THR A 1019 -4.33 -25.87 16.04
CA THR A 1019 -2.86 -26.02 16.08
C THR A 1019 -2.27 -26.29 14.70
N PHE A 1020 -1.04 -25.84 14.47
CA PHE A 1020 -0.33 -25.98 13.21
C PHE A 1020 1.06 -26.59 13.41
N THR A 1021 1.55 -27.36 12.44
CA THR A 1021 2.97 -27.73 12.34
C THR A 1021 3.52 -27.33 10.98
N TYR A 1022 4.84 -27.18 10.94
CA TYR A 1022 5.59 -26.65 9.80
C TYR A 1022 6.76 -27.59 9.47
N ASP A 1023 7.23 -27.56 8.22
CA ASP A 1023 8.53 -28.12 7.86
C ASP A 1023 9.68 -27.11 8.15
N ALA A 1024 10.91 -27.50 7.82
CA ALA A 1024 12.09 -26.66 7.97
C ALA A 1024 12.03 -25.36 7.15
N LEU A 1025 11.22 -25.30 6.08
CA LEU A 1025 11.05 -24.10 5.26
C LEU A 1025 9.90 -23.20 5.76
N GLY A 1026 9.26 -23.55 6.89
CA GLY A 1026 8.09 -22.83 7.38
C GLY A 1026 6.82 -23.06 6.56
N ARG A 1027 6.79 -24.05 5.65
CA ARG A 1027 5.57 -24.45 4.94
C ARG A 1027 4.73 -25.29 5.90
N ARG A 1028 3.41 -25.05 5.95
CA ARG A 1028 2.52 -25.73 6.89
C ARG A 1028 2.34 -27.19 6.45
N THR A 1029 2.83 -28.14 7.25
CA THR A 1029 2.70 -29.59 6.99
C THR A 1029 1.44 -30.19 7.61
N ARG A 1030 0.94 -29.61 8.70
CA ARG A 1030 -0.22 -30.11 9.44
C ARG A 1030 -1.05 -28.98 10.01
N ARG A 1031 -2.35 -29.22 10.12
CA ARG A 1031 -3.33 -28.41 10.85
C ARG A 1031 -4.25 -29.36 11.61
N ILE A 1032 -4.54 -29.05 12.87
CA ILE A 1032 -5.53 -29.76 13.69
C ILE A 1032 -6.56 -28.75 14.18
N THR A 1033 -7.83 -28.95 13.86
CA THR A 1033 -8.93 -28.10 14.35
C THR A 1033 -9.19 -28.31 15.85
N PRO A 1034 -9.96 -27.44 16.54
CA PRO A 1034 -10.42 -27.70 17.91
C PRO A 1034 -11.20 -29.00 18.09
N THR A 1035 -11.72 -29.58 17.01
CA THR A 1035 -12.39 -30.89 16.99
C THR A 1035 -11.49 -32.06 16.57
N GLY A 1036 -10.19 -31.83 16.38
CA GLY A 1036 -9.22 -32.87 16.06
C GLY A 1036 -9.16 -33.26 14.58
N VAL A 1037 -9.88 -32.55 13.70
CA VAL A 1037 -9.80 -32.81 12.25
C VAL A 1037 -8.40 -32.42 11.80
N GLU A 1038 -7.68 -33.40 11.29
CA GLU A 1038 -6.35 -33.23 10.74
C GLU A 1038 -6.41 -32.93 9.25
N THR A 1039 -5.68 -31.89 8.84
CA THR A 1039 -5.31 -31.64 7.44
C THR A 1039 -3.79 -31.75 7.35
N THR A 1040 -3.29 -32.60 6.45
CA THR A 1040 -1.87 -32.67 6.08
C THR A 1040 -1.66 -32.10 4.68
N TYR A 1041 -0.47 -31.55 4.44
CA TYR A 1041 -0.10 -30.93 3.16
C TYR A 1041 1.25 -31.49 2.69
N THR A 1042 1.37 -31.75 1.39
CA THR A 1042 2.64 -32.13 0.75
C THR A 1042 3.02 -31.12 -0.32
N TYR A 1043 4.33 -30.98 -0.53
CA TYR A 1043 4.92 -30.02 -1.45
C TYR A 1043 5.98 -30.69 -2.31
N ASP A 1044 6.22 -30.16 -3.51
CA ASP A 1044 7.38 -30.52 -4.32
C ASP A 1044 8.63 -29.71 -3.87
N PRO A 1045 9.83 -30.05 -4.39
CA PRO A 1045 11.06 -29.27 -4.22
C PRO A 1045 10.95 -27.79 -4.58
N ALA A 1046 10.11 -27.40 -5.55
CA ALA A 1046 9.86 -26.00 -5.92
C ALA A 1046 8.89 -25.27 -4.96
N GLY A 1047 8.36 -25.97 -3.94
CA GLY A 1047 7.44 -25.41 -2.96
C GLY A 1047 5.99 -25.31 -3.39
N ARG A 1048 5.62 -25.92 -4.53
CA ARG A 1048 4.23 -26.01 -5.00
C ARG A 1048 3.55 -27.16 -4.26
N ARG A 1049 2.27 -26.99 -3.90
CA ARG A 1049 1.52 -27.98 -3.13
C ARG A 1049 1.12 -29.15 -4.04
N THR A 1050 1.67 -30.33 -3.80
CA THR A 1050 1.35 -31.56 -4.56
C THR A 1050 0.15 -32.31 -4.00
N GLY A 1051 -0.16 -32.11 -2.71
CA GLY A 1051 -1.21 -32.85 -2.03
C GLY A 1051 -1.80 -32.13 -0.83
N LEU A 1052 -3.06 -32.42 -0.55
CA LEU A 1052 -3.77 -32.02 0.65
C LEU A 1052 -4.71 -33.15 1.07
N THR A 1053 -4.43 -33.80 2.20
CA THR A 1053 -5.32 -34.81 2.77
C THR A 1053 -6.06 -34.22 3.96
N THR A 1054 -7.39 -34.26 3.95
CA THR A 1054 -8.23 -33.75 5.04
C THR A 1054 -9.47 -34.62 5.21
N ALA A 1055 -9.80 -34.96 6.45
CA ALA A 1055 -10.97 -35.80 6.78
C ALA A 1055 -11.07 -37.13 5.97
N GLY A 1056 -9.93 -37.69 5.55
CA GLY A 1056 -9.85 -38.93 4.77
C GLY A 1056 -9.81 -38.76 3.25
N HIS A 1057 -10.18 -37.58 2.73
CA HIS A 1057 -10.12 -37.27 1.30
C HIS A 1057 -8.77 -36.64 0.93
N THR A 1058 -8.24 -36.97 -0.24
CA THR A 1058 -6.99 -36.43 -0.76
C THR A 1058 -7.22 -35.66 -2.06
N LEU A 1059 -6.83 -34.39 -2.05
CA LEU A 1059 -6.63 -33.60 -3.26
C LEU A 1059 -5.19 -33.81 -3.72
N THR A 1060 -4.98 -34.22 -4.97
CA THR A 1060 -3.64 -34.18 -5.61
C THR A 1060 -3.60 -33.10 -6.67
N PHE A 1061 -2.43 -32.52 -6.92
CA PHE A 1061 -2.25 -31.41 -7.85
C PHE A 1061 -1.04 -31.69 -8.75
N THR A 1062 -1.19 -31.46 -10.06
CA THR A 1062 -0.06 -31.39 -11.01
C THR A 1062 0.08 -29.98 -11.56
N HIS A 1063 1.30 -29.61 -11.91
CA HIS A 1063 1.63 -28.29 -12.43
C HIS A 1063 2.53 -28.43 -13.66
N ASP A 1064 2.53 -27.44 -14.53
CA ASP A 1064 3.51 -27.32 -15.61
C ASP A 1064 4.87 -26.80 -15.09
N PRO A 1065 5.91 -26.69 -15.94
CA PRO A 1065 7.17 -26.06 -15.58
C PRO A 1065 7.07 -24.60 -15.12
N ALA A 1066 6.09 -23.82 -15.58
CA ALA A 1066 5.87 -22.44 -15.10
C ALA A 1066 5.16 -22.36 -13.73
N GLY A 1067 4.62 -23.49 -13.23
CA GLY A 1067 3.90 -23.58 -11.97
C GLY A 1067 2.38 -23.38 -12.06
N GLN A 1068 1.81 -23.33 -13.26
CA GLN A 1068 0.37 -23.28 -13.47
C GLN A 1068 -0.25 -24.64 -13.15
N GLU A 1069 -1.39 -24.67 -12.44
CA GLU A 1069 -2.11 -25.92 -12.15
C GLU A 1069 -2.61 -26.53 -13.47
N LEU A 1070 -2.25 -27.80 -13.74
CA LEU A 1070 -2.70 -28.55 -14.92
C LEU A 1070 -3.85 -29.48 -14.57
N THR A 1071 -3.72 -30.20 -13.46
CA THR A 1071 -4.79 -31.07 -12.96
C THR A 1071 -4.91 -31.01 -11.44
N ARG A 1072 -6.13 -31.27 -10.98
CA ARG A 1072 -6.45 -31.52 -9.58
C ARG A 1072 -7.41 -32.70 -9.48
N THR A 1073 -7.00 -33.76 -8.80
CA THR A 1073 -7.90 -34.90 -8.50
C THR A 1073 -8.54 -34.75 -7.13
N VAL A 1074 -9.74 -35.32 -6.96
CA VAL A 1074 -10.42 -35.49 -5.67
C VAL A 1074 -10.60 -36.99 -5.47
N ASP A 1075 -9.68 -37.61 -4.72
CA ASP A 1075 -9.49 -39.05 -4.72
C ASP A 1075 -9.45 -39.59 -6.17
N ASP A 1076 -10.15 -40.68 -6.47
CA ASP A 1076 -10.40 -41.18 -7.83
C ASP A 1076 -11.76 -40.73 -8.42
N THR A 1077 -12.42 -39.74 -7.80
CA THR A 1077 -13.85 -39.44 -8.04
C THR A 1077 -14.10 -38.27 -9.00
N LEU A 1078 -13.20 -37.28 -9.03
CA LEU A 1078 -13.28 -36.12 -9.91
C LEU A 1078 -11.87 -35.70 -10.33
N THR A 1079 -11.71 -35.34 -11.59
CA THR A 1079 -10.52 -34.65 -12.10
C THR A 1079 -10.93 -33.31 -12.69
N LEU A 1080 -10.36 -32.23 -12.16
CA LEU A 1080 -10.35 -30.90 -12.74
C LEU A 1080 -9.08 -30.77 -13.59
N THR A 1081 -9.21 -30.31 -14.84
CA THR A 1081 -8.12 -30.05 -15.78
C THR A 1081 -8.20 -28.59 -16.23
N HIS A 1082 -7.05 -27.94 -16.36
CA HIS A 1082 -6.91 -26.59 -16.88
C HIS A 1082 -6.01 -26.56 -18.12
N THR A 1083 -6.30 -25.62 -19.01
CA THR A 1083 -5.42 -25.25 -20.14
C THR A 1083 -5.24 -23.74 -20.14
N TRP A 1084 -4.02 -23.29 -20.42
CA TRP A 1084 -3.60 -21.90 -20.36
C TRP A 1084 -3.15 -21.42 -21.75
N ASP A 1085 -3.29 -20.13 -22.05
CA ASP A 1085 -2.65 -19.52 -23.23
C ASP A 1085 -1.20 -19.08 -22.95
N THR A 1086 -0.53 -18.55 -23.96
CA THR A 1086 0.86 -18.08 -23.87
C THR A 1086 1.03 -16.85 -22.96
N ALA A 1087 -0.06 -16.18 -22.57
CA ALA A 1087 -0.07 -15.07 -21.62
C ALA A 1087 -0.47 -15.52 -20.20
N GLY A 1088 -0.58 -16.82 -19.94
CA GLY A 1088 -0.93 -17.38 -18.64
C GLY A 1088 -2.41 -17.23 -18.25
N ARG A 1089 -3.30 -16.99 -19.22
CA ARG A 1089 -4.75 -16.88 -18.99
C ARG A 1089 -5.42 -18.25 -19.19
N LEU A 1090 -6.38 -18.58 -18.32
CA LEU A 1090 -7.11 -19.85 -18.36
C LEU A 1090 -8.02 -19.92 -19.59
N THR A 1091 -7.72 -20.76 -20.57
CA THR A 1091 -8.53 -20.91 -21.80
C THR A 1091 -9.51 -22.07 -21.76
N ASP A 1092 -9.21 -23.15 -21.02
CA ASP A 1092 -10.11 -24.29 -20.81
C ASP A 1092 -10.13 -24.70 -19.33
N GLN A 1093 -11.31 -25.05 -18.84
CA GLN A 1093 -11.53 -25.71 -17.57
C GLN A 1093 -12.49 -26.87 -17.75
N THR A 1094 -12.01 -28.09 -17.55
CA THR A 1094 -12.78 -29.32 -17.72
C THR A 1094 -12.87 -30.09 -16.40
N VAL A 1095 -14.07 -30.53 -16.02
CA VAL A 1095 -14.31 -31.43 -14.88
C VAL A 1095 -14.84 -32.75 -15.40
N THR A 1096 -14.11 -33.83 -15.11
CA THR A 1096 -14.46 -35.21 -15.50
C THR A 1096 -14.70 -36.06 -14.25
N ALA A 1097 -15.79 -36.83 -14.27
CA ALA A 1097 -16.09 -37.89 -13.31
C ALA A 1097 -15.88 -39.27 -13.96
N PRO A 1098 -15.83 -40.38 -13.21
CA PRO A 1098 -15.80 -41.74 -13.76
C PRO A 1098 -16.91 -42.05 -14.79
N THR A 1099 -18.03 -41.33 -14.73
CA THR A 1099 -19.16 -41.44 -15.67
C THR A 1099 -19.02 -40.60 -16.94
N GLY A 1100 -17.94 -39.83 -17.09
CA GLY A 1100 -17.67 -38.94 -18.23
C GLY A 1100 -17.58 -37.46 -17.86
N LEU A 1101 -17.72 -36.60 -18.88
CA LEU A 1101 -17.66 -35.15 -18.72
C LEU A 1101 -18.78 -34.63 -17.80
N ALA A 1102 -18.41 -33.96 -16.71
CA ALA A 1102 -19.35 -33.35 -15.78
C ALA A 1102 -19.58 -31.86 -16.09
N GLN A 1103 -18.53 -31.13 -16.47
CA GLN A 1103 -18.61 -29.72 -16.87
C GLN A 1103 -17.40 -29.36 -17.76
N ARG A 1104 -17.58 -28.43 -18.69
CA ARG A 1104 -16.50 -27.77 -19.44
C ARG A 1104 -16.79 -26.28 -19.59
N ARG A 1105 -15.76 -25.45 -19.48
CA ARG A 1105 -15.79 -24.02 -19.74
C ARG A 1105 -14.60 -23.64 -20.60
N THR A 1106 -14.82 -22.94 -21.70
CA THR A 1106 -13.76 -22.22 -22.40
C THR A 1106 -13.94 -20.72 -22.27
N TYR A 1107 -12.82 -19.98 -22.24
CA TYR A 1107 -12.79 -18.54 -21.98
C TYR A 1107 -12.13 -17.81 -23.16
N THR A 1108 -12.64 -16.63 -23.50
CA THR A 1108 -12.02 -15.75 -24.50
C THR A 1108 -11.81 -14.36 -23.94
N TYR A 1109 -10.66 -13.76 -24.21
CA TYR A 1109 -10.20 -12.51 -23.63
C TYR A 1109 -10.02 -11.41 -24.68
N ARG A 1110 -10.10 -10.16 -24.23
CA ARG A 1110 -9.66 -8.96 -24.94
C ARG A 1110 -8.12 -8.85 -24.77
N PRO A 1111 -7.38 -8.16 -25.67
CA PRO A 1111 -5.91 -8.09 -25.57
C PRO A 1111 -5.37 -7.55 -24.23
N ASP A 1112 -6.15 -6.73 -23.54
CA ASP A 1112 -5.89 -6.17 -22.21
C ASP A 1112 -6.36 -7.09 -21.05
N GLY A 1113 -6.59 -8.38 -21.32
CA GLY A 1113 -6.89 -9.40 -20.31
C GLY A 1113 -8.35 -9.46 -19.84
N TYR A 1114 -9.21 -8.49 -20.18
CA TYR A 1114 -10.62 -8.55 -19.78
C TYR A 1114 -11.38 -9.68 -20.49
N LEU A 1115 -12.34 -10.30 -19.79
CA LEU A 1115 -13.10 -11.44 -20.29
C LEU A 1115 -14.17 -11.00 -21.31
N LEU A 1116 -14.11 -11.52 -22.54
CA LEU A 1116 -15.09 -11.31 -23.61
C LEU A 1116 -16.13 -12.43 -23.72
N GLY A 1117 -15.83 -13.63 -23.24
CA GLY A 1117 -16.74 -14.76 -23.37
C GLY A 1117 -16.44 -15.95 -22.50
N ILE A 1118 -17.50 -16.70 -22.18
CA ILE A 1118 -17.46 -18.02 -21.55
C ILE A 1118 -18.37 -18.93 -22.37
N ASP A 1119 -17.86 -20.05 -22.88
CA ASP A 1119 -18.69 -21.14 -23.39
C ASP A 1119 -18.79 -22.22 -22.32
N ASP A 1120 -19.93 -22.26 -21.62
CA ASP A 1120 -20.20 -23.20 -20.53
C ASP A 1120 -21.06 -24.37 -21.05
N HIS A 1121 -20.57 -25.60 -20.91
CA HIS A 1121 -21.24 -26.79 -21.44
C HIS A 1121 -22.64 -27.04 -20.83
N LEU A 1122 -22.85 -26.64 -19.57
CA LEU A 1122 -24.14 -26.81 -18.88
C LEU A 1122 -25.07 -25.60 -19.06
N ASN A 1123 -24.53 -24.39 -19.10
CA ASN A 1123 -25.30 -23.14 -19.05
C ASN A 1123 -25.36 -22.38 -20.38
N GLY A 1124 -24.65 -22.85 -21.41
CA GLY A 1124 -24.54 -22.22 -22.72
C GLY A 1124 -23.53 -21.05 -22.77
N PRO A 1125 -23.32 -20.48 -23.97
CA PRO A 1125 -22.45 -19.33 -24.17
C PRO A 1125 -22.94 -18.07 -23.44
N ARG A 1126 -21.98 -17.31 -22.91
CA ARG A 1126 -22.09 -15.91 -22.48
C ARG A 1126 -21.03 -15.07 -23.20
N ARG A 1127 -21.37 -13.85 -23.57
CA ARG A 1127 -20.48 -12.86 -24.19
C ARG A 1127 -20.62 -11.51 -23.48
N PHE A 1128 -19.51 -10.81 -23.30
CA PHE A 1128 -19.44 -9.53 -22.60
C PHE A 1128 -19.04 -8.44 -23.59
N THR A 1129 -19.83 -7.37 -23.66
CA THR A 1129 -19.44 -6.13 -24.33
C THR A 1129 -18.90 -5.19 -23.28
N LEU A 1130 -17.66 -4.73 -23.48
CA LEU A 1130 -16.93 -3.89 -22.55
C LEU A 1130 -16.77 -2.48 -23.13
N ASP A 1131 -16.72 -1.46 -22.27
CA ASP A 1131 -16.33 -0.10 -22.67
C ASP A 1131 -14.78 0.06 -22.70
N PRO A 1132 -14.24 1.24 -23.08
CA PRO A 1132 -12.80 1.46 -23.17
C PRO A 1132 -12.03 1.32 -21.85
N VAL A 1133 -12.70 1.26 -20.70
CA VAL A 1133 -12.07 1.06 -19.38
C VAL A 1133 -12.50 -0.27 -18.73
N GLY A 1134 -12.95 -1.22 -19.55
CA GLY A 1134 -13.23 -2.60 -19.14
C GLY A 1134 -14.54 -2.83 -18.39
N ARG A 1135 -15.40 -1.82 -18.22
CA ARG A 1135 -16.70 -1.99 -17.56
C ARG A 1135 -17.66 -2.75 -18.49
N VAL A 1136 -18.39 -3.72 -17.94
CA VAL A 1136 -19.39 -4.50 -18.69
C VAL A 1136 -20.58 -3.61 -19.02
N THR A 1137 -20.78 -3.28 -20.30
CA THR A 1137 -21.96 -2.54 -20.76
C THR A 1137 -23.07 -3.47 -21.22
N HIS A 1138 -22.75 -4.66 -21.71
CA HIS A 1138 -23.74 -5.67 -22.09
C HIS A 1138 -23.25 -7.07 -21.75
N VAL A 1139 -24.19 -7.95 -21.39
CA VAL A 1139 -23.99 -9.40 -21.38
C VAL A 1139 -24.99 -10.02 -22.35
N THR A 1140 -24.56 -10.97 -23.17
CA THR A 1140 -25.43 -11.74 -24.06
C THR A 1140 -25.25 -13.21 -23.80
N ALA A 1141 -26.34 -13.89 -23.44
CA ALA A 1141 -26.40 -15.34 -23.25
C ALA A 1141 -27.41 -15.97 -24.23
N THR A 1142 -27.56 -17.30 -24.18
CA THR A 1142 -28.42 -18.05 -25.11
C THR A 1142 -29.90 -17.60 -25.10
N ASN A 1143 -30.41 -17.22 -23.93
CA ASN A 1143 -31.84 -16.91 -23.71
C ASN A 1143 -32.08 -15.62 -22.92
N TRP A 1144 -31.05 -14.80 -22.67
CA TRP A 1144 -31.18 -13.53 -21.96
C TRP A 1144 -30.04 -12.56 -22.32
N THR A 1145 -30.25 -11.27 -22.02
CA THR A 1145 -29.26 -10.21 -22.14
C THR A 1145 -29.27 -9.31 -20.90
N GLU A 1146 -28.14 -8.74 -20.52
CA GLU A 1146 -28.05 -7.63 -19.57
C GLU A 1146 -27.49 -6.40 -20.30
N ILE A 1147 -27.92 -5.21 -19.90
CA ILE A 1147 -27.43 -3.93 -20.41
C ILE A 1147 -27.21 -3.00 -19.22
N TYR A 1148 -26.08 -2.30 -19.18
CA TYR A 1148 -25.67 -1.40 -18.11
C TYR A 1148 -25.19 -0.07 -18.67
N THR A 1149 -25.44 1.01 -17.93
CA THR A 1149 -24.82 2.33 -18.17
C THR A 1149 -24.19 2.85 -16.90
N TYR A 1150 -23.11 3.61 -17.04
CA TYR A 1150 -22.36 4.21 -15.94
C TYR A 1150 -22.36 5.74 -16.07
N ASP A 1151 -22.22 6.46 -14.96
CA ASP A 1151 -21.86 7.88 -14.98
C ASP A 1151 -20.33 8.05 -15.11
N PRO A 1152 -19.82 9.29 -15.30
CA PRO A 1152 -18.39 9.56 -15.36
C PRO A 1152 -17.60 9.20 -14.09
N ALA A 1153 -18.23 9.02 -12.92
CA ALA A 1153 -17.53 8.53 -11.73
C ALA A 1153 -17.45 6.99 -11.66
N GLY A 1154 -18.12 6.28 -12.58
CA GLY A 1154 -18.20 4.83 -12.61
C GLY A 1154 -19.42 4.24 -11.91
N ASN A 1155 -20.33 5.07 -11.39
CA ASN A 1155 -21.56 4.59 -10.75
C ASN A 1155 -22.52 4.03 -11.79
N GLN A 1156 -23.08 2.84 -11.54
CA GLN A 1156 -24.09 2.25 -12.43
C GLN A 1156 -25.39 3.07 -12.37
N THR A 1157 -25.71 3.79 -13.45
CA THR A 1157 -26.88 4.67 -13.56
C THR A 1157 -28.14 3.95 -14.03
N THR A 1158 -28.01 2.97 -14.93
CA THR A 1158 -29.12 2.13 -15.36
C THR A 1158 -28.67 0.68 -15.55
N ALA A 1159 -29.62 -0.24 -15.38
CA ALA A 1159 -29.43 -1.65 -15.72
C ALA A 1159 -30.76 -2.24 -16.22
N HIS A 1160 -30.68 -3.15 -17.20
CA HIS A 1160 -31.85 -3.76 -17.84
C HIS A 1160 -31.59 -5.23 -18.19
N TRP A 1161 -32.56 -6.10 -17.91
CA TRP A 1161 -32.54 -7.54 -18.25
C TRP A 1161 -33.96 -8.10 -18.47
N PRO A 1162 -34.13 -9.19 -19.25
CA PRO A 1162 -35.42 -9.83 -19.51
C PRO A 1162 -36.16 -10.33 -18.26
N THR A 1163 -37.49 -10.31 -18.33
CA THR A 1163 -38.39 -10.89 -17.32
C THR A 1163 -38.39 -12.43 -17.28
N THR A 1164 -37.56 -13.07 -18.12
CA THR A 1164 -37.29 -14.51 -18.16
C THR A 1164 -35.80 -14.82 -18.01
N HIS A 1165 -35.04 -13.90 -17.39
CA HIS A 1165 -33.69 -14.19 -16.90
C HIS A 1165 -33.70 -15.52 -16.10
N PRO A 1166 -32.62 -16.32 -16.08
CA PRO A 1166 -32.58 -17.57 -15.30
C PRO A 1166 -32.80 -17.40 -13.78
N HIS A 1167 -32.91 -16.16 -13.29
CA HIS A 1167 -33.27 -15.80 -11.91
C HIS A 1167 -34.69 -15.20 -11.75
N HIS A 1168 -35.58 -15.32 -12.75
CA HIS A 1168 -36.94 -14.73 -12.72
C HIS A 1168 -38.03 -15.73 -12.29
N HIS A 1169 -38.46 -15.65 -11.02
CA HIS A 1169 -39.78 -16.14 -10.60
C HIS A 1169 -40.86 -15.06 -10.82
N THR A 1170 -42.05 -15.45 -11.31
CA THR A 1170 -43.17 -14.53 -11.59
C THR A 1170 -44.42 -14.83 -10.73
N PRO A 1171 -45.22 -13.81 -10.31
CA PRO A 1171 -46.34 -14.00 -9.39
C PRO A 1171 -47.67 -14.32 -10.10
N ARG A 1172 -48.59 -14.99 -9.39
CA ARG A 1172 -49.89 -15.47 -9.91
C ARG A 1172 -51.07 -14.70 -9.27
N PRO A 1173 -52.12 -14.30 -10.01
CA PRO A 1173 -53.20 -13.44 -9.46
C PRO A 1173 -54.42 -14.23 -8.95
N ALA A 1174 -55.05 -13.77 -7.85
CA ALA A 1174 -56.36 -14.24 -7.35
C ALA A 1174 -57.09 -13.17 -6.47
N PRO A 1175 -58.44 -13.25 -6.28
CA PRO A 1175 -59.26 -12.04 -6.01
C PRO A 1175 -60.09 -12.00 -4.69
N HIS A 1176 -60.55 -10.76 -4.37
CA HIS A 1176 -61.68 -10.33 -3.51
C HIS A 1176 -61.76 -10.56 -1.97
N ARG A 1177 -61.97 -9.41 -1.28
CA ARG A 1177 -62.57 -9.04 0.05
C ARG A 1177 -63.71 -9.94 0.62
N PRO A 1178 -64.20 -9.82 1.91
CA PRO A 1178 -64.24 -8.59 2.77
C PRO A 1178 -64.13 -8.67 4.34
N THR A 1179 -63.70 -7.55 4.96
CA THR A 1179 -64.12 -6.86 6.24
C THR A 1179 -64.35 -7.58 7.60
N ALA A 1180 -63.87 -6.98 8.73
CA ALA A 1180 -64.70 -6.21 9.71
C ALA A 1180 -63.97 -5.65 10.99
N SER A 1181 -63.97 -4.31 11.14
CA SER A 1181 -64.35 -3.43 12.28
C SER A 1181 -63.94 -3.61 13.79
N PRO A 1182 -63.93 -2.50 14.61
CA PRO A 1182 -62.89 -2.24 15.65
C PRO A 1182 -63.39 -1.62 17.01
N LYS A 1183 -62.48 -0.93 17.77
CA LYS A 1183 -62.64 0.00 18.95
C LYS A 1183 -62.34 -0.61 20.36
N ARG A 1184 -61.85 0.08 21.42
CA ARG A 1184 -61.40 1.49 21.73
C ARG A 1184 -60.42 1.49 22.99
N PRO A 1185 -59.91 2.62 23.57
CA PRO A 1185 -58.55 2.65 24.20
C PRO A 1185 -58.39 3.24 25.64
N HIS A 1186 -57.17 3.07 26.21
CA HIS A 1186 -56.38 3.98 27.11
C HIS A 1186 -56.92 4.42 28.52
N PRO A 1187 -56.10 5.01 29.46
CA PRO A 1187 -54.62 5.18 29.55
C PRO A 1187 -53.93 5.03 30.96
N THR A 1188 -52.59 5.21 30.99
CA THR A 1188 -51.71 5.91 32.01
C THR A 1188 -51.17 5.31 33.35
N THR A 1189 -49.82 5.33 33.43
CA THR A 1189 -48.89 5.76 34.53
C THR A 1189 -48.34 4.89 35.68
N THR A 1190 -47.00 5.03 35.85
CA THR A 1190 -46.13 4.95 37.07
C THR A 1190 -45.61 3.59 37.60
N THR A 1191 -44.52 3.67 38.40
CA THR A 1191 -43.33 2.78 38.34
C THR A 1191 -43.01 2.07 39.70
N PRO A 1192 -41.83 1.43 39.94
CA PRO A 1192 -41.63 0.03 40.46
C PRO A 1192 -41.41 -0.02 42.02
N PRO A 1193 -40.88 -1.07 42.73
CA PRO A 1193 -40.07 -2.22 42.29
C PRO A 1193 -40.19 -3.59 43.06
N ALA A 1194 -39.20 -4.46 42.80
CA ALA A 1194 -38.75 -5.67 43.53
C ALA A 1194 -39.36 -7.04 43.15
N ALA A 1195 -38.53 -8.09 43.27
CA ALA A 1195 -38.67 -9.43 42.68
C ALA A 1195 -38.60 -10.56 43.76
N PRO A 1196 -38.26 -11.81 43.41
CA PRO A 1196 -39.08 -12.90 42.84
C PRO A 1196 -39.41 -13.97 43.93
N PRO A 1197 -39.97 -15.18 43.65
CA PRO A 1197 -39.16 -16.32 43.13
C PRO A 1197 -39.93 -17.46 42.39
N ASN A 1198 -39.20 -18.50 41.95
CA ASN A 1198 -39.64 -19.90 41.69
C ASN A 1198 -40.61 -20.18 40.51
N ALA A 1199 -40.51 -21.30 39.77
CA ALA A 1199 -39.49 -22.36 39.72
C ALA A 1199 -39.55 -23.14 38.39
N THR A 1200 -38.43 -23.78 38.01
CA THR A 1200 -38.34 -24.95 37.11
C THR A 1200 -38.88 -26.22 37.83
N PRO A 1201 -39.08 -27.42 37.22
CA PRO A 1201 -38.43 -27.97 36.01
C PRO A 1201 -39.31 -28.89 35.09
N HIS A 1202 -38.64 -29.62 34.17
CA HIS A 1202 -39.11 -30.77 33.37
C HIS A 1202 -40.02 -30.48 32.15
N ALA A 1203 -39.96 -31.21 31.02
CA ALA A 1203 -38.94 -32.13 30.48
C ALA A 1203 -39.14 -32.35 28.95
N TYR A 1204 -38.13 -32.91 28.28
CA TYR A 1204 -38.13 -33.51 26.93
C TYR A 1204 -39.25 -34.55 26.67
N PRO A 1205 -39.43 -35.11 25.44
CA PRO A 1205 -38.96 -34.68 24.09
C PRO A 1205 -40.09 -34.70 23.02
N GLN A 1206 -39.80 -34.32 21.76
CA GLN A 1206 -40.16 -35.18 20.61
C GLN A 1206 -39.40 -34.86 19.30
N THR A 1207 -39.07 -35.94 18.59
CA THR A 1207 -38.39 -36.01 17.29
C THR A 1207 -39.35 -35.90 16.09
N ARG A 1208 -38.88 -35.27 15.00
CA ARG A 1208 -39.15 -35.60 13.57
C ARG A 1208 -38.27 -34.66 12.71
N HIS A 1209 -37.28 -35.16 11.97
CA HIS A 1209 -37.36 -35.79 10.64
C HIS A 1209 -37.70 -34.82 9.49
N LEU A 1210 -36.66 -34.49 8.72
CA LEU A 1210 -36.58 -34.42 7.25
C LEU A 1210 -37.65 -33.62 6.48
N ALA A 1211 -37.20 -32.57 5.81
CA ALA A 1211 -37.13 -32.58 4.35
C ALA A 1211 -35.72 -32.11 3.94
#